data_AF-S0DNW2-F1
#
_entry.id   AF-S0DNW2-F1
#
_cell.length_a   1.000
_cell.length_b   1.000
_cell.length_c   1.000
_cell.angle_alpha   90.00
_cell.angle_beta   90.00
_cell.angle_gamma   90.00
#
_symmetry.space_group_name_H-M   'P 1'
#
loop_
_entity.id
_entity.type
_entity.pdbx_description
1 polymer ?
#
loop_
_entity_poly.entity_id
_entity_poly.type
_entity_poly.pdbx_seq_one_letter_code
_entity_poly.pdbx_strand_id
1 'polypeptide(L)'
;MEDQVHKPHRKSKDKKDKKQHTGERNPKAFSFANPGKLQRQAARSQDIKEKRLHVPLVDRLPDEAPPRLVTIVGPPGVGKTTLMKSLIRRYAKETISDPQGPVTVVTSKKQRLTFVECPNELEAMVDIAKVADIVLLMIDGNYGFEMETMEFLNILAATGMPGNVFGILTHLDLFRKPQALKDAKKRLKRRLWTELYQGAHLFYLSGVMNGRYPDREIHNLSRFLSVMKNPRPLVWRNSHPYSIIDSFRDITHPTKIEEDPNCDRSIVLSGYLRGTNFASHNQRVHVPGLGDFTVSNMEVMPDPCPTPSMELAMAKITGKTGRRRLDEKEKKLHAPMSDRSGLKIDGDAIWITSDKGFSFDREEDDDAERGEGEEMIVGLQAERKLLGQMEGGVQLFKGGNKVEAVPEEEDTGRKTHRKPRFAQREDGDDDQNEDDEGSVSGDENLDSDAEIEFSEGKLGKMFRKDADKELGDDDLAFADSDSDLGALSDEEEVEDDEEYDSDEEAAALRWKDNLNGTAMRLHGKRRSYHTSDLARYMYDDSLSPEDALKRWKGEDDESEEENIEDDDDEDDFFKKSKQEQEDAIEDRSIPAYDYEDLAAKWASEKNVEALRRKFTSTALAAGDDDDGDGDANDSDFEGLGDSNDEGDGVFEDLEAEGQQEPAQPTVDDIEAEREKNAKRKEELKMRFEEEDREGFLNDKANARREGGDVQEFGEDQWYEAQKAMIQKQLDINKEEFENLDERQRSAVEGYRAGKYAKVVLEGVPAEFVKLFDARRPIVVGGLSATEDRFGYLQVRIKRHRWHKRILKTNDPLIFSLGWRRFQTMPIYSTTDSRTRNRMLKYTPEHMHCFGTIYGPLIAPNTGFVCFNSMSASTPGFRIAATGTILSVDESTEIVKKLKLTGTPAKIYKNTAFIKDMFNSSLEIAKFEGASIKTVSGIRGQIKRALSKPEGQFRATFEDKILLSDIVFLRAWYPIKPHRFYNPVTNLIGWQPMRLTGEVRRDQNVPTPQPKNSQYRTIERETRHFNPLRVPRALAADLPFKSQIVETKKQKKETYMQKRAVIMAPGSEEKKARALMQQLLTIRNDAAAKRRAAKEKNRAAFQKKLADSEEKKRKNGRKRAAAEDGGGGKRRK
;
A
#
# COMPACT_ATOMS: atom_id res chain seq x y z
N MET A 1 -16.41 75.91 64.05
CA MET A 1 -16.37 74.57 63.42
C MET A 1 -16.55 74.77 61.93
N GLU A 2 -15.42 74.94 61.25
CA GLU A 2 -15.26 74.96 59.80
C GLU A 2 -14.50 73.67 59.47
N ASP A 3 -15.10 72.73 58.75
CA ASP A 3 -14.41 71.51 58.33
C ASP A 3 -13.57 71.79 57.08
N GLN A 4 -12.27 72.05 57.29
CA GLN A 4 -11.29 72.14 56.22
C GLN A 4 -11.08 70.76 55.57
N VAL A 5 -11.60 70.60 54.36
CA VAL A 5 -11.33 69.44 53.50
C VAL A 5 -9.99 69.65 52.79
N HIS A 6 -8.92 69.00 53.28
CA HIS A 6 -7.62 68.98 52.59
C HIS A 6 -7.74 68.29 51.22
N LYS A 7 -7.39 69.00 50.14
CA LYS A 7 -7.31 68.42 48.78
C LYS A 7 -6.08 67.49 48.68
N PRO A 8 -6.22 66.25 48.18
CA PRO A 8 -5.09 65.35 47.99
C PRO A 8 -4.16 65.85 46.87
N HIS A 9 -2.85 65.82 47.14
CA HIS A 9 -1.81 66.10 46.14
C HIS A 9 -1.77 64.97 45.10
N ARG A 10 -1.59 65.33 43.82
CA ARG A 10 -1.47 64.36 42.73
C ARG A 10 -0.11 63.68 42.84
N LYS A 11 -0.06 62.36 43.07
CA LYS A 11 1.18 61.56 42.95
C LYS A 11 1.83 61.83 41.58
N SER A 12 3.16 61.94 41.54
CA SER A 12 3.92 62.07 40.30
C SER A 12 3.51 60.97 39.34
N LYS A 13 3.33 61.30 38.05
CA LYS A 13 3.12 60.29 37.02
C LYS A 13 4.37 59.41 36.99
N ASP A 14 4.24 58.15 37.38
CA ASP A 14 5.22 57.13 36.98
C ASP A 14 5.35 57.19 35.45
N LYS A 15 6.59 57.34 34.98
CA LYS A 15 6.93 57.48 33.55
C LYS A 15 6.41 56.27 32.77
N LYS A 16 5.19 56.38 32.25
CA LYS A 16 4.55 55.39 31.38
C LYS A 16 5.08 55.40 29.93
N ASP A 17 6.37 55.69 29.74
CA ASP A 17 6.98 55.89 28.40
C ASP A 17 8.32 55.18 28.17
N LYS A 18 8.71 54.21 28.99
CA LYS A 18 9.69 53.19 28.57
C LYS A 18 9.18 51.84 29.04
N LYS A 19 8.74 50.98 28.12
CA LYS A 19 8.70 49.54 28.39
C LYS A 19 10.12 49.16 28.84
N GLN A 20 10.34 49.00 30.13
CA GLN A 20 11.60 48.46 30.65
C GLN A 20 11.80 47.10 30.01
N HIS A 21 13.02 46.85 29.53
CA HIS A 21 13.38 45.65 28.81
C HIS A 21 13.35 44.48 29.80
N THR A 22 12.40 43.56 29.66
CA THR A 22 12.22 42.39 30.54
C THR A 22 13.15 41.22 30.19
N GLY A 23 14.02 41.37 29.20
CA GLY A 23 15.05 40.40 28.84
C GLY A 23 16.44 40.98 29.04
N GLU A 24 17.41 40.13 29.42
CA GLU A 24 18.81 40.51 29.64
C GLU A 24 19.46 41.20 28.43
N ARG A 25 18.95 40.98 27.22
CA ARG A 25 19.46 41.57 25.97
C ARG A 25 18.57 42.69 25.43
N ASN A 26 19.20 43.76 24.93
CA ASN A 26 18.52 44.92 24.34
C ASN A 26 17.97 44.61 22.92
N PRO A 27 16.66 44.48 22.70
CA PRO A 27 16.09 44.12 21.40
C PRO A 27 16.25 45.21 20.32
N LYS A 28 16.52 46.46 20.70
CA LYS A 28 16.81 47.52 19.73
C LYS A 28 18.20 47.38 19.10
N ALA A 29 19.15 46.81 19.85
CA ALA A 29 20.50 46.53 19.36
C ALA A 29 20.50 45.35 18.36
N PHE A 30 19.61 44.37 18.55
CA PHE A 30 19.42 43.22 17.65
C PHE A 30 18.35 43.46 16.57
N SER A 31 18.26 44.69 16.06
CA SER A 31 17.37 45.02 14.94
C SER A 31 18.08 44.85 13.60
N PHE A 32 17.33 44.43 12.57
CA PHE A 32 17.92 44.18 11.26
C PHE A 32 18.09 45.47 10.47
N ALA A 33 19.24 45.63 9.80
CA ALA A 33 19.54 46.80 8.98
C ALA A 33 18.56 47.00 7.80
N ASN A 34 18.00 45.91 7.25
CA ASN A 34 17.10 45.93 6.09
C ASN A 34 15.84 45.06 6.32
N PRO A 35 14.83 45.56 7.06
CA PRO A 35 13.66 44.76 7.44
C PRO A 35 12.84 44.29 6.23
N GLY A 36 12.70 45.12 5.18
CA GLY A 36 11.93 44.75 3.99
C GLY A 36 12.57 43.63 3.16
N LYS A 37 13.90 43.58 3.09
CA LYS A 37 14.62 42.48 2.40
C LYS A 37 14.50 41.18 3.19
N LEU A 38 14.70 41.26 4.51
CA LEU A 38 14.54 40.12 5.40
C LEU A 38 13.12 39.56 5.32
N GLN A 39 12.09 40.42 5.36
CA GLN A 39 10.70 39.98 5.26
C GLN A 39 10.43 39.22 3.96
N ARG A 40 10.92 39.72 2.80
CA ARG A 40 10.77 39.02 1.52
C ARG A 40 11.53 37.70 1.49
N GLN A 41 12.73 37.66 2.07
CA GLN A 41 13.53 36.45 2.15
C GLN A 41 12.88 35.41 3.07
N ALA A 42 12.39 35.83 4.24
CA ALA A 42 11.69 35.00 5.21
C ALA A 42 10.39 34.44 4.63
N ALA A 43 9.58 35.26 3.97
CA ALA A 43 8.38 34.80 3.27
C ALA A 43 8.74 33.78 2.18
N ARG A 44 9.76 34.06 1.36
CA ARG A 44 10.21 33.12 0.33
C ARG A 44 10.77 31.82 0.92
N SER A 45 11.52 31.87 2.02
CA SER A 45 12.08 30.68 2.65
C SER A 45 10.99 29.83 3.30
N GLN A 46 10.00 30.46 3.94
CA GLN A 46 8.80 29.80 4.45
C GLN A 46 8.00 29.14 3.32
N ASP A 47 7.74 29.84 2.21
CA ASP A 47 7.06 29.27 1.04
C ASP A 47 7.82 28.07 0.44
N ILE A 48 9.16 28.08 0.48
CA ILE A 48 10.00 26.98 0.00
C ILE A 48 9.94 25.80 0.98
N LYS A 49 9.99 26.06 2.29
CA LYS A 49 9.88 25.04 3.34
C LYS A 49 8.52 24.36 3.31
N GLU A 50 7.43 25.13 3.25
CA GLU A 50 6.06 24.61 3.14
C GLU A 50 5.91 23.71 1.90
N LYS A 51 6.52 24.05 0.76
CA LYS A 51 6.53 23.20 -0.44
C LYS A 51 7.35 21.91 -0.30
N ARG A 52 8.29 21.82 0.65
CA ARG A 52 9.07 20.61 0.93
C ARG A 52 8.32 19.64 1.84
N LEU A 53 7.40 20.14 2.68
CA LEU A 53 6.59 19.32 3.57
C LEU A 53 5.64 18.44 2.75
N HIS A 54 5.65 17.14 3.03
CA HIS A 54 4.81 16.13 2.38
C HIS A 54 4.17 15.27 3.48
N VAL A 55 3.21 14.42 3.12
CA VAL A 55 2.67 13.44 4.08
C VAL A 55 3.78 12.43 4.42
N PRO A 56 4.15 12.24 5.70
CA PRO A 56 5.13 11.24 6.08
C PRO A 56 4.54 9.85 5.83
N LEU A 57 5.14 9.13 4.90
CA LEU A 57 4.77 7.76 4.54
C LEU A 57 5.99 6.86 4.73
N VAL A 58 5.74 5.62 5.14
CA VAL A 58 6.79 4.61 5.29
C VAL A 58 7.36 4.24 3.93
N ASP A 59 8.68 4.28 3.79
CA ASP A 59 9.41 3.75 2.63
C ASP A 59 9.86 2.33 2.96
N ARG A 60 9.31 1.33 2.26
CA ARG A 60 9.63 -0.09 2.47
C ARG A 60 10.63 -0.62 1.44
N LEU A 61 11.46 0.25 0.86
CA LEU A 61 12.49 -0.17 -0.08
C LEU A 61 13.62 -0.88 0.67
N PRO A 62 13.97 -2.13 0.32
CA PRO A 62 15.12 -2.80 0.92
C PRO A 62 16.44 -2.17 0.46
N ASP A 63 17.53 -2.44 1.20
CA ASP A 63 18.89 -2.03 0.81
C ASP A 63 19.26 -2.60 -0.57
N GLU A 64 18.90 -3.86 -0.77
CA GLU A 64 18.96 -4.57 -2.05
C GLU A 64 17.70 -4.28 -2.88
N ALA A 65 17.59 -3.06 -3.39
CA ALA A 65 16.38 -2.66 -4.13
C ALA A 65 16.14 -3.53 -5.39
N PRO A 66 14.89 -3.97 -5.66
CA PRO A 66 14.56 -4.66 -6.90
C PRO A 66 14.77 -3.74 -8.12
N PRO A 67 14.96 -4.31 -9.33
CA PRO A 67 15.18 -3.53 -10.54
C PRO A 67 13.95 -2.67 -10.86
N ARG A 68 14.07 -1.34 -10.92
CA ARG A 68 12.90 -0.45 -11.05
C ARG A 68 12.17 -0.66 -12.36
N LEU A 69 10.84 -0.68 -12.33
CA LEU A 69 10.05 -0.93 -13.53
C LEU A 69 9.92 0.32 -14.40
N VAL A 70 10.45 0.26 -15.62
CA VAL A 70 10.29 1.28 -16.67
C VAL A 70 9.32 0.76 -17.72
N THR A 71 8.14 1.34 -17.78
CA THR A 71 7.07 0.90 -18.68
C THR A 71 6.99 1.80 -19.89
N ILE A 72 7.09 1.23 -21.08
CA ILE A 72 6.96 1.94 -22.35
C ILE A 72 5.50 1.82 -22.80
N VAL A 73 4.81 2.95 -22.80
CA VAL A 73 3.37 3.01 -23.10
C VAL A 73 3.13 4.03 -24.21
N GLY A 74 2.31 3.67 -25.18
CA GLY A 74 1.92 4.54 -26.26
C GLY A 74 0.91 3.85 -27.19
N PRO A 75 0.41 4.59 -28.18
CA PRO A 75 -0.57 4.05 -29.11
C PRO A 75 0.04 3.01 -30.07
N PRO A 76 -0.78 2.27 -30.83
CA PRO A 76 -0.31 1.38 -31.88
C PRO A 76 0.56 2.13 -32.90
N GLY A 77 1.68 1.53 -33.30
CA GLY A 77 2.53 2.07 -34.37
C GLY A 77 3.44 3.25 -33.98
N VAL A 78 3.50 3.66 -32.72
CA VAL A 78 4.33 4.81 -32.28
C VAL A 78 5.85 4.55 -32.20
N GLY A 79 6.26 3.27 -32.27
CA GLY A 79 7.67 2.85 -32.13
C GLY A 79 8.10 2.39 -30.72
N LYS A 80 7.24 1.69 -29.97
CA LYS A 80 7.56 1.18 -28.62
C LYS A 80 8.71 0.18 -28.63
N THR A 81 8.62 -0.83 -29.49
CA THR A 81 9.67 -1.84 -29.71
C THR A 81 10.99 -1.21 -30.13
N THR A 82 10.98 -0.23 -31.04
CA THR A 82 12.20 0.45 -31.53
C THR A 82 12.87 1.27 -30.42
N LEU A 83 12.10 1.88 -29.53
CA LEU A 83 12.63 2.56 -28.35
C LEU A 83 13.27 1.56 -27.39
N MET A 84 12.62 0.42 -27.13
CA MET A 84 13.14 -0.64 -26.28
C MET A 84 14.48 -1.18 -26.81
N LYS A 85 14.54 -1.54 -28.11
CA LYS A 85 15.79 -1.96 -28.79
C LYS A 85 16.92 -0.93 -28.66
N SER A 86 16.60 0.35 -28.86
CA SER A 86 17.58 1.43 -28.80
C SER A 86 18.13 1.65 -27.38
N LEU A 87 17.28 1.51 -26.36
CA LEU A 87 17.67 1.62 -24.95
C LEU A 87 18.52 0.43 -24.51
N ILE A 88 18.12 -0.79 -24.86
CA ILE A 88 18.86 -2.01 -24.50
C ILE A 88 20.26 -1.98 -25.11
N ARG A 89 20.36 -1.67 -26.42
CA ARG A 89 21.66 -1.51 -27.07
C ARG A 89 22.52 -0.41 -26.43
N ARG A 90 21.91 0.66 -25.92
CA ARG A 90 22.66 1.72 -25.24
C ARG A 90 23.27 1.24 -23.92
N TYR A 91 22.55 0.44 -23.16
CA TYR A 91 22.98 -0.02 -21.84
C TYR A 91 23.87 -1.27 -21.91
N ALA A 92 23.43 -2.31 -22.61
CA ALA A 92 24.11 -3.61 -22.69
C ALA A 92 25.06 -3.76 -23.89
N LYS A 93 25.04 -2.83 -24.86
CA LYS A 93 25.77 -2.92 -26.16
C LYS A 93 25.36 -4.09 -27.06
N GLU A 94 24.44 -4.95 -26.63
CA GLU A 94 23.89 -6.05 -27.43
C GLU A 94 22.71 -5.59 -28.31
N THR A 95 22.54 -6.25 -29.45
CA THR A 95 21.39 -6.06 -30.34
C THR A 95 20.37 -7.17 -30.15
N ILE A 96 19.14 -6.78 -29.83
CA ILE A 96 17.99 -7.67 -29.74
C ILE A 96 17.07 -7.40 -30.94
N SER A 97 16.70 -8.46 -31.67
CA SER A 97 15.87 -8.38 -32.86
C SER A 97 14.37 -8.32 -32.54
N ASP A 98 13.88 -9.01 -31.51
CA ASP A 98 12.50 -8.96 -31.06
C ASP A 98 12.39 -9.01 -29.52
N PRO A 99 12.54 -7.87 -28.83
CA PRO A 99 12.44 -7.84 -27.37
C PRO A 99 11.00 -8.15 -26.93
N GLN A 100 10.80 -9.32 -26.32
CA GLN A 100 9.54 -9.78 -25.75
C GLN A 100 9.65 -9.95 -24.23
N GLY A 101 8.57 -9.66 -23.51
CA GLY A 101 8.54 -9.72 -22.06
C GLY A 101 9.35 -8.61 -21.37
N PRO A 102 9.56 -8.72 -20.05
CA PRO A 102 10.40 -7.81 -19.30
C PRO A 102 11.90 -8.05 -19.56
N VAL A 103 12.65 -6.96 -19.71
CA VAL A 103 14.09 -6.99 -19.94
C VAL A 103 14.81 -6.21 -18.86
N THR A 104 15.61 -6.90 -18.04
CA THR A 104 16.35 -6.31 -16.92
C THR A 104 17.78 -5.98 -17.33
N VAL A 105 18.20 -4.74 -17.04
CA VAL A 105 19.54 -4.23 -17.39
C VAL A 105 20.17 -3.48 -16.22
N VAL A 106 21.46 -3.68 -16.01
CA VAL A 106 22.24 -2.92 -15.03
C VAL A 106 22.58 -1.54 -15.60
N THR A 107 22.22 -0.48 -14.89
CA THR A 107 22.44 0.92 -15.37
C THR A 107 23.46 1.68 -14.52
N SER A 108 23.55 1.35 -13.24
CA SER A 108 24.43 1.97 -12.26
C SER A 108 24.88 0.93 -11.25
N LYS A 109 25.91 1.25 -10.47
CA LYS A 109 26.47 0.33 -9.46
C LYS A 109 25.47 -0.10 -8.40
N LYS A 110 24.47 0.73 -8.11
CA LYS A 110 23.41 0.48 -7.12
C LYS A 110 22.02 0.25 -7.73
N GLN A 111 21.86 0.48 -9.04
CA GLN A 111 20.52 0.50 -9.66
C GLN A 111 20.51 -0.30 -10.96
N ARG A 112 19.48 -1.13 -11.09
CA ARG A 112 19.08 -1.86 -12.28
C ARG A 112 17.66 -1.46 -12.67
N LEU A 113 17.34 -1.54 -13.95
CA LEU A 113 16.03 -1.19 -14.51
C LEU A 113 15.46 -2.38 -15.27
N THR A 114 14.17 -2.62 -15.15
CA THR A 114 13.42 -3.59 -15.97
C THR A 114 12.56 -2.81 -16.97
N PHE A 115 12.81 -2.99 -18.26
CA PHE A 115 12.01 -2.41 -19.33
C PHE A 115 10.86 -3.36 -19.69
N VAL A 116 9.63 -2.85 -19.70
CA VAL A 116 8.45 -3.60 -20.14
C VAL A 116 7.71 -2.77 -21.18
N GLU A 117 7.46 -3.37 -22.34
CA GLU A 117 6.54 -2.81 -23.32
C GLU A 117 5.10 -3.13 -22.95
N CYS A 118 4.24 -2.11 -22.93
CA CYS A 118 2.80 -2.32 -22.78
C CYS A 118 2.16 -2.65 -24.13
N PRO A 119 1.41 -3.75 -24.28
CA PRO A 119 0.62 -3.99 -25.49
C PRO A 119 -0.55 -2.97 -25.58
N ASN A 120 -1.22 -2.89 -26.73
CA ASN A 120 -2.28 -1.90 -26.97
C ASN A 120 -3.63 -2.25 -26.32
N GLU A 121 -3.65 -3.28 -25.49
CA GLU A 121 -4.83 -3.73 -24.75
C GLU A 121 -5.02 -2.90 -23.48
N LEU A 122 -6.26 -2.52 -23.18
CA LEU A 122 -6.57 -1.69 -22.03
C LEU A 122 -6.37 -2.46 -20.72
N GLU A 123 -6.58 -3.77 -20.77
CA GLU A 123 -6.35 -4.75 -19.73
C GLU A 123 -4.90 -4.67 -19.24
N ALA A 124 -3.94 -4.85 -20.14
CA ALA A 124 -2.52 -4.76 -19.82
C ALA A 124 -2.11 -3.36 -19.38
N MET A 125 -2.66 -2.31 -20.00
CA MET A 125 -2.45 -0.92 -19.56
C MET A 125 -2.86 -0.69 -18.10
N VAL A 126 -3.96 -1.29 -17.66
CA VAL A 126 -4.43 -1.21 -16.27
C VAL A 126 -3.51 -1.95 -15.31
N ASP A 127 -3.04 -3.15 -15.68
CA ASP A 127 -2.19 -3.96 -14.82
C ASP A 127 -0.82 -3.31 -14.65
N ILE A 128 -0.22 -2.88 -15.76
CA ILE A 128 1.06 -2.18 -15.77
C ILE A 128 0.97 -0.86 -15.02
N ALA A 129 -0.14 -0.10 -15.12
CA ALA A 129 -0.31 1.15 -14.38
C ALA A 129 -0.25 0.98 -12.86
N LYS A 130 -0.68 -0.17 -12.32
CA LYS A 130 -0.60 -0.48 -10.88
C LYS A 130 0.85 -0.67 -10.43
N VAL A 131 1.69 -1.21 -11.30
CA VAL A 131 3.05 -1.69 -11.00
C VAL A 131 4.15 -0.71 -11.42
N ALA A 132 3.92 0.14 -12.43
CA ALA A 132 4.90 1.04 -13.05
C ALA A 132 5.56 2.04 -12.10
N ASP A 133 6.89 1.96 -11.90
CA ASP A 133 7.64 2.97 -11.13
C ASP A 133 7.97 4.20 -11.98
N ILE A 134 8.26 3.97 -13.26
CA ILE A 134 8.62 4.99 -14.25
C ILE A 134 7.82 4.71 -15.51
N VAL A 135 7.21 5.75 -16.07
CA VAL A 135 6.48 5.65 -17.33
C VAL A 135 7.18 6.45 -18.42
N LEU A 136 7.50 5.78 -19.52
CA LEU A 136 7.87 6.39 -20.79
C LEU A 136 6.63 6.46 -21.67
N LEU A 137 5.99 7.63 -21.70
CA LEU A 137 4.77 7.86 -22.47
C LEU A 137 5.13 8.36 -23.87
N MET A 138 4.98 7.48 -24.86
CA MET A 138 5.22 7.79 -26.27
C MET A 138 4.00 8.46 -26.90
N ILE A 139 4.26 9.54 -27.63
CA ILE A 139 3.27 10.37 -28.31
C ILE A 139 3.75 10.57 -29.74
N ASP A 140 2.88 10.30 -30.71
CA ASP A 140 3.15 10.65 -32.10
C ASP A 140 3.11 12.18 -32.27
N GLY A 141 4.21 12.77 -32.76
CA GLY A 141 4.32 14.19 -32.96
C GLY A 141 3.42 14.75 -34.07
N ASN A 142 3.27 13.98 -35.16
CA ASN A 142 2.54 14.37 -36.36
C ASN A 142 1.02 14.23 -36.14
N TYR A 143 0.59 13.09 -35.61
CA TYR A 143 -0.81 12.84 -35.28
C TYR A 143 -1.26 13.64 -34.04
N GLY A 144 -0.45 13.61 -32.98
CA GLY A 144 -0.74 14.22 -31.69
C GLY A 144 -1.24 13.24 -30.64
N PHE A 145 -2.09 13.71 -29.72
CA PHE A 145 -2.59 12.87 -28.63
C PHE A 145 -3.68 11.91 -29.10
N GLU A 146 -3.48 10.63 -28.81
CA GLU A 146 -4.46 9.57 -29.02
C GLU A 146 -5.25 9.24 -27.76
N MET A 147 -6.41 8.60 -27.93
CA MET A 147 -7.29 8.25 -26.83
C MET A 147 -6.61 7.32 -25.83
N GLU A 148 -5.83 6.34 -26.30
CA GLU A 148 -5.12 5.37 -25.45
C GLU A 148 -4.12 6.05 -24.51
N THR A 149 -3.32 7.00 -25.02
CA THR A 149 -2.38 7.76 -24.18
C THR A 149 -3.09 8.52 -23.07
N MET A 150 -4.26 9.09 -23.38
CA MET A 150 -5.07 9.84 -22.43
C MET A 150 -5.82 8.93 -21.46
N GLU A 151 -6.21 7.73 -21.89
CA GLU A 151 -6.81 6.71 -21.04
C GLU A 151 -5.80 6.21 -20.02
N PHE A 152 -4.60 5.83 -20.46
CA PHE A 152 -3.52 5.39 -19.57
C PHE A 152 -3.17 6.44 -18.50
N LEU A 153 -3.05 7.71 -18.90
CA LEU A 153 -2.81 8.81 -17.95
C LEU A 153 -3.90 8.93 -16.88
N ASN A 154 -5.17 8.75 -17.24
CA ASN A 154 -6.27 8.81 -16.26
C ASN A 154 -6.35 7.56 -15.39
N ILE A 155 -5.99 6.38 -15.91
CA ILE A 155 -5.87 5.15 -15.10
C ILE A 155 -4.79 5.32 -14.05
N LEU A 156 -3.63 5.83 -14.46
CA LEU A 156 -2.49 6.09 -13.61
C LEU A 156 -2.79 7.18 -12.57
N ALA A 157 -3.52 8.23 -12.94
CA ALA A 157 -3.96 9.25 -11.98
C ALA A 157 -4.94 8.71 -10.92
N ALA A 158 -5.80 7.76 -11.27
CA ALA A 158 -6.78 7.18 -10.35
C ALA A 158 -6.20 6.08 -9.46
N THR A 159 -5.26 5.29 -9.99
CA THR A 159 -4.59 4.19 -9.29
C THR A 159 -3.47 4.70 -8.37
N GLY A 160 -2.77 5.73 -8.81
CA GLY A 160 -1.66 6.35 -8.10
C GLY A 160 -0.57 6.78 -9.06
N MET A 161 -0.28 8.09 -9.13
CA MET A 161 0.71 8.61 -10.06
C MET A 161 2.13 8.23 -9.59
N PRO A 162 2.92 7.51 -10.41
CA PRO A 162 4.32 7.20 -10.11
C PRO A 162 5.16 8.46 -10.06
N GLY A 163 6.35 8.34 -9.45
CA GLY A 163 7.24 9.47 -9.20
C GLY A 163 7.65 10.21 -10.48
N ASN A 164 7.93 9.46 -11.56
CA ASN A 164 8.44 10.02 -12.81
C ASN A 164 7.64 9.53 -14.03
N VAL A 165 7.05 10.47 -14.76
CA VAL A 165 6.43 10.23 -16.07
C VAL A 165 7.12 11.11 -17.10
N PHE A 166 7.78 10.48 -18.08
CA PHE A 166 8.47 11.15 -19.15
C PHE A 166 7.65 11.08 -20.43
N GLY A 167 7.38 12.23 -21.04
CA GLY A 167 6.83 12.26 -22.39
C GLY A 167 7.95 12.06 -23.41
N ILE A 168 7.73 11.19 -24.40
CA ILE A 168 8.61 11.00 -25.55
C ILE A 168 7.78 11.31 -26.80
N LEU A 169 8.25 12.26 -27.59
CA LEU A 169 7.56 12.67 -28.80
C LEU A 169 8.35 12.14 -30.01
N THR A 170 7.70 11.26 -30.79
CA THR A 170 8.29 10.56 -31.95
C THR A 170 7.73 11.07 -33.28
N HIS A 171 8.17 10.50 -34.40
CA HIS A 171 7.73 10.83 -35.77
C HIS A 171 7.88 12.33 -36.11
N LEU A 172 9.03 12.90 -35.73
CA LEU A 172 9.31 14.31 -36.01
C LEU A 172 9.89 14.55 -37.40
N ASP A 173 10.43 13.51 -38.01
CA ASP A 173 10.85 13.40 -39.40
C ASP A 173 9.71 13.55 -40.40
N LEU A 174 8.48 13.16 -40.04
CA LEU A 174 7.29 13.33 -40.90
C LEU A 174 6.92 14.82 -41.13
N PHE A 175 7.45 15.75 -40.33
CA PHE A 175 7.18 17.18 -40.52
C PHE A 175 8.01 17.78 -41.66
N ARG A 176 7.34 18.11 -42.76
CA ARG A 176 7.98 18.84 -43.88
C ARG A 176 8.39 20.27 -43.54
N LYS A 177 7.64 20.97 -42.66
CA LYS A 177 7.87 22.38 -42.33
C LYS A 177 8.41 22.54 -40.90
N PRO A 178 9.56 23.22 -40.69
CA PRO A 178 10.16 23.36 -39.37
C PRO A 178 9.36 24.28 -38.41
N GLN A 179 8.59 25.23 -38.95
CA GLN A 179 7.68 26.05 -38.12
C GLN A 179 6.53 25.22 -37.56
N ALA A 180 5.89 24.40 -38.39
CA ALA A 180 4.81 23.50 -37.96
C ALA A 180 5.30 22.52 -36.88
N LEU A 181 6.53 22.01 -37.01
CA LEU A 181 7.19 21.19 -35.99
C LEU A 181 7.33 21.93 -34.65
N LYS A 182 7.79 23.18 -34.65
CA LYS A 182 7.93 23.99 -33.42
C LYS A 182 6.58 24.26 -32.77
N ASP A 183 5.56 24.58 -33.55
CA ASP A 183 4.20 24.83 -33.06
C ASP A 183 3.55 23.57 -32.50
N ALA A 184 3.71 22.43 -33.17
CA ALA A 184 3.27 21.12 -32.69
C ALA A 184 3.94 20.76 -31.37
N LYS A 185 5.27 20.88 -31.27
CA LYS A 185 6.01 20.67 -30.01
C LYS A 185 5.47 21.56 -28.88
N LYS A 186 5.26 22.86 -29.14
CA LYS A 186 4.73 23.80 -28.14
C LYS A 186 3.29 23.48 -27.72
N ARG A 187 2.44 23.05 -28.65
CA ARG A 187 1.06 22.64 -28.39
C ARG A 187 1.01 21.37 -27.56
N LEU A 188 1.74 20.33 -27.97
CA LEU A 188 1.78 19.03 -27.28
C LEU A 188 2.41 19.16 -25.89
N LYS A 189 3.49 19.93 -25.76
CA LYS A 189 4.11 20.24 -24.46
C LYS A 189 3.15 20.92 -23.49
N ARG A 190 2.43 21.97 -23.93
CA ARG A 190 1.43 22.66 -23.09
C ARG A 190 0.29 21.72 -22.67
N ARG A 191 -0.16 20.86 -23.60
CA ARG A 191 -1.21 19.89 -23.32
C ARG A 191 -0.75 18.84 -22.30
N LEU A 192 0.45 18.29 -22.46
CA LEU A 192 1.06 17.34 -21.54
C LEU A 192 1.22 17.94 -20.13
N TRP A 193 1.67 19.19 -20.04
CA TRP A 193 1.80 19.91 -18.76
C TRP A 193 0.47 20.12 -18.03
N THR A 194 -0.62 20.26 -18.78
CA THR A 194 -1.96 20.41 -18.18
C THR A 194 -2.48 19.09 -17.60
N GLU A 195 -2.02 17.96 -18.14
CA GLU A 195 -2.51 16.63 -17.73
C GLU A 195 -1.63 15.95 -16.68
N LEU A 196 -0.31 16.17 -16.72
CA LEU A 196 0.63 15.65 -15.72
C LEU A 196 0.86 16.69 -14.62
N TYR A 197 1.85 17.56 -14.84
CA TYR A 197 2.19 18.68 -13.97
C TYR A 197 2.95 19.72 -14.78
N GLN A 198 2.91 20.97 -14.31
CA GLN A 198 3.58 22.07 -14.97
C GLN A 198 5.09 21.85 -14.97
N GLY A 199 5.70 21.83 -16.15
CA GLY A 199 7.14 21.61 -16.28
C GLY A 199 7.57 20.14 -16.45
N ALA A 200 6.62 19.22 -16.70
CA ALA A 200 6.95 17.83 -17.02
C ALA A 200 7.96 17.72 -18.19
N HIS A 201 8.85 16.73 -18.09
CA HIS A 201 9.92 16.49 -19.06
C HIS A 201 9.36 15.85 -20.33
N LEU A 202 9.70 16.45 -21.48
CA LEU A 202 9.31 15.99 -22.80
C LEU A 202 10.58 15.86 -23.66
N PHE A 203 10.88 14.64 -24.07
CA PHE A 203 11.97 14.31 -25.00
C PHE A 203 11.46 14.30 -26.43
N TYR A 204 12.37 14.60 -27.36
CA TYR A 204 12.08 14.65 -28.79
C TYR A 204 12.98 13.61 -29.45
N LEU A 205 12.38 12.61 -30.07
CA LEU A 205 13.09 11.66 -30.91
C LEU A 205 12.83 12.06 -32.37
N SER A 206 13.91 12.27 -33.12
CA SER A 206 13.82 12.82 -34.47
C SER A 206 13.23 11.81 -35.46
N GLY A 207 14.05 10.86 -35.91
CA GLY A 207 13.65 9.82 -36.87
C GLY A 207 14.42 8.52 -36.63
N VAL A 208 14.05 7.47 -37.35
CA VAL A 208 14.68 6.14 -37.22
C VAL A 208 15.80 6.00 -38.25
N MET A 209 17.00 5.64 -37.81
CA MET A 209 18.16 5.30 -38.65
C MET A 209 18.57 3.85 -38.39
N ASN A 210 18.67 3.03 -39.43
CA ASN A 210 19.03 1.61 -39.31
C ASN A 210 18.18 0.85 -38.27
N GLY A 211 16.85 1.02 -38.35
CA GLY A 211 15.89 0.40 -37.43
C GLY A 211 15.94 0.90 -35.98
N ARG A 212 16.75 1.93 -35.68
CA ARG A 212 16.99 2.43 -34.31
C ARG A 212 16.87 3.95 -34.22
N TYR A 213 16.68 4.46 -33.01
CA TYR A 213 16.71 5.90 -32.77
C TYR A 213 18.15 6.45 -32.69
N PRO A 214 18.34 7.76 -32.88
CA PRO A 214 19.68 8.35 -32.86
C PRO A 214 20.32 8.26 -31.47
N ASP A 215 21.55 7.75 -31.42
CA ASP A 215 22.24 7.45 -30.17
C ASP A 215 22.41 8.65 -29.24
N ARG A 216 22.55 9.87 -29.77
CA ARG A 216 22.69 11.10 -28.97
C ARG A 216 21.41 11.43 -28.19
N GLU A 217 20.25 11.23 -28.81
CA GLU A 217 18.95 11.52 -28.18
C GLU A 217 18.62 10.46 -27.12
N ILE A 218 18.87 9.19 -27.45
CA ILE A 218 18.74 8.07 -26.50
C ILE A 218 19.75 8.20 -25.35
N HIS A 219 20.97 8.67 -25.61
CA HIS A 219 21.94 8.94 -24.57
C HIS A 219 21.42 9.99 -23.57
N ASN A 220 20.83 11.09 -24.07
CA ASN A 220 20.24 12.10 -23.21
C ASN A 220 19.09 11.52 -22.37
N LEU A 221 18.20 10.72 -22.98
CA LEU A 221 17.13 10.03 -22.27
C LEU A 221 17.69 9.11 -21.18
N SER A 222 18.68 8.27 -21.50
CA SER A 222 19.33 7.35 -20.56
C SER A 222 19.98 8.09 -19.38
N ARG A 223 20.52 9.29 -19.60
CA ARG A 223 21.09 10.14 -18.53
C ARG A 223 20.02 10.56 -17.53
N PHE A 224 18.84 10.95 -17.99
CA PHE A 224 17.71 11.26 -17.10
C PHE A 224 17.17 10.02 -16.41
N LEU A 225 17.18 8.87 -17.10
CA LEU A 225 16.75 7.60 -16.52
C LEU A 225 17.68 7.09 -15.41
N SER A 226 18.97 7.40 -15.49
CA SER A 226 19.99 6.87 -14.55
C SER A 226 20.16 7.74 -13.29
N VAL A 227 19.83 9.04 -13.33
CA VAL A 227 20.01 9.98 -12.20
C VAL A 227 18.71 10.12 -11.39
N MET A 228 18.10 8.99 -11.02
CA MET A 228 16.79 9.01 -10.38
C MET A 228 16.83 8.90 -8.86
N LYS A 229 15.93 9.65 -8.23
CA LYS A 229 15.58 9.54 -6.81
C LYS A 229 14.78 8.28 -6.55
N ASN A 230 14.60 7.92 -5.27
CA ASN A 230 13.74 6.81 -4.88
C ASN A 230 12.31 6.99 -5.42
N PRO A 231 11.62 5.88 -5.75
CA PRO A 231 10.21 5.92 -6.11
C PRO A 231 9.40 6.64 -5.04
N ARG A 232 8.31 7.28 -5.45
CA ARG A 232 7.38 7.87 -4.49
C ARG A 232 6.69 6.73 -3.72
N PRO A 233 6.64 6.76 -2.39
CA PRO A 233 5.97 5.72 -1.61
C PRO A 233 4.47 5.76 -1.91
N LEU A 234 3.98 4.73 -2.62
CA LEU A 234 2.58 4.52 -2.93
C LEU A 234 2.03 3.50 -1.94
N VAL A 235 0.93 3.84 -1.27
CA VAL A 235 0.34 2.97 -0.23
C VAL A 235 0.08 1.56 -0.76
N TRP A 236 -0.45 1.42 -1.97
CA TRP A 236 -0.73 0.11 -2.58
C TRP A 236 0.53 -0.75 -2.73
N ARG A 237 1.64 -0.19 -3.24
CA ARG A 237 2.90 -0.91 -3.46
C ARG A 237 3.65 -1.21 -2.17
N ASN A 238 3.52 -0.34 -1.17
CA ASN A 238 4.17 -0.53 0.13
C ASN A 238 3.36 -1.42 1.09
N SER A 239 2.14 -1.83 0.72
CA SER A 239 1.30 -2.70 1.55
C SER A 239 1.14 -4.12 0.98
N HIS A 240 1.31 -4.30 -0.33
CA HIS A 240 1.11 -5.60 -0.98
C HIS A 240 2.41 -6.10 -1.61
N PRO A 241 2.70 -7.41 -1.51
CA PRO A 241 3.79 -8.01 -2.26
C PRO A 241 3.33 -8.22 -3.71
N TYR A 242 4.22 -7.99 -4.66
CA TYR A 242 3.93 -8.28 -6.07
C TYR A 242 5.21 -8.68 -6.81
N SER A 243 5.05 -9.43 -7.89
CA SER A 243 6.13 -9.81 -8.78
C SER A 243 5.72 -9.57 -10.22
N ILE A 244 6.71 -9.24 -11.05
CA ILE A 244 6.55 -9.19 -12.50
C ILE A 244 7.33 -10.38 -13.01
N ILE A 245 6.66 -11.20 -13.81
CA ILE A 245 7.23 -12.46 -14.24
C ILE A 245 8.16 -12.21 -15.42
N ASP A 246 9.40 -12.62 -15.22
CA ASP A 246 10.45 -12.57 -16.23
C ASP A 246 10.44 -13.83 -17.10
N SER A 247 10.22 -15.01 -16.51
CA SER A 247 10.19 -16.29 -17.23
C SER A 247 8.99 -17.15 -16.83
N PHE A 248 8.43 -17.87 -17.82
CA PHE A 248 7.28 -18.76 -17.70
C PHE A 248 7.69 -20.17 -18.14
N ARG A 249 7.34 -21.19 -17.36
CA ARG A 249 7.56 -22.61 -17.72
C ARG A 249 6.40 -23.49 -17.24
N ASP A 250 5.96 -24.43 -18.07
CA ASP A 250 5.05 -25.52 -17.68
C ASP A 250 5.89 -26.69 -17.14
N ILE A 251 5.57 -27.19 -15.94
CA ILE A 251 6.24 -28.34 -15.30
C ILE A 251 5.31 -29.56 -15.18
N THR A 252 4.15 -29.51 -15.83
CA THR A 252 3.17 -30.61 -15.79
C THR A 252 3.76 -31.88 -16.38
N HIS A 253 3.57 -33.01 -15.69
CA HIS A 253 4.07 -34.31 -16.15
C HIS A 253 3.48 -34.68 -17.52
N PRO A 254 4.30 -35.07 -18.53
CA PRO A 254 3.82 -35.37 -19.88
C PRO A 254 2.69 -36.40 -19.96
N THR A 255 2.71 -37.44 -19.12
CA THR A 255 1.63 -38.45 -19.07
C THR A 255 0.27 -37.83 -18.76
N LYS A 256 0.19 -36.83 -17.85
CA LYS A 256 -1.08 -36.14 -17.55
C LYS A 256 -1.59 -35.33 -18.74
N ILE A 257 -0.68 -34.85 -19.59
CA ILE A 257 -0.98 -34.09 -20.81
C ILE A 257 -1.55 -35.01 -21.89
N GLU A 258 -0.99 -36.21 -22.01
CA GLU A 258 -1.43 -37.25 -22.94
C GLU A 258 -2.78 -37.85 -22.55
N GLU A 259 -3.00 -38.10 -21.25
CA GLU A 259 -4.29 -38.56 -20.72
C GLU A 259 -5.40 -37.52 -20.94
N ASP A 260 -5.18 -36.28 -20.47
CA ASP A 260 -6.15 -35.19 -20.58
C ASP A 260 -5.48 -33.89 -21.07
N PRO A 261 -5.64 -33.52 -22.36
CA PRO A 261 -5.07 -32.29 -22.91
C PRO A 261 -5.60 -30.99 -22.28
N ASN A 262 -6.70 -31.05 -21.54
CA ASN A 262 -7.32 -29.91 -20.84
C ASN A 262 -7.18 -30.00 -19.31
N CYS A 263 -6.33 -30.91 -18.80
CA CYS A 263 -6.02 -31.03 -17.39
C CYS A 263 -5.35 -29.75 -16.84
N ASP A 264 -5.62 -29.46 -15.56
CA ASP A 264 -4.98 -28.37 -14.83
C ASP A 264 -3.47 -28.54 -14.78
N ARG A 265 -2.76 -27.44 -15.06
CA ARG A 265 -1.31 -27.39 -15.21
C ARG A 265 -0.64 -26.85 -13.95
N SER A 266 0.56 -27.36 -13.70
CA SER A 266 1.49 -26.82 -12.73
C SER A 266 2.50 -25.95 -13.47
N ILE A 267 2.57 -24.66 -13.13
CA ILE A 267 3.45 -23.70 -13.80
C ILE A 267 4.48 -23.12 -12.83
N VAL A 268 5.65 -22.79 -13.36
CA VAL A 268 6.70 -22.05 -12.65
C VAL A 268 6.80 -20.65 -13.24
N LEU A 269 6.63 -19.67 -12.38
CA LEU A 269 6.76 -18.25 -12.70
C LEU A 269 8.03 -17.73 -12.01
N SER A 270 9.02 -17.31 -12.78
CA SER A 270 10.25 -16.73 -12.23
C SER A 270 10.25 -15.22 -12.35
N GLY A 271 10.63 -14.49 -11.31
CA GLY A 271 10.70 -13.03 -11.34
C GLY A 271 11.24 -12.41 -10.06
N TYR A 272 11.49 -11.10 -10.11
CA TYR A 272 11.91 -10.34 -8.92
C TYR A 272 10.74 -10.03 -8.00
N LEU A 273 10.92 -10.29 -6.71
CA LEU A 273 9.98 -9.91 -5.66
C LEU A 273 10.01 -8.39 -5.43
N ARG A 274 8.84 -7.75 -5.39
CA ARG A 274 8.67 -6.29 -5.27
C ARG A 274 7.58 -5.97 -4.24
N GLY A 275 7.58 -4.73 -3.78
CA GLY A 275 6.62 -4.26 -2.77
C GLY A 275 7.03 -4.73 -1.38
N THR A 276 6.12 -5.38 -0.67
CA THR A 276 6.42 -6.01 0.62
C THR A 276 6.95 -7.43 0.45
N ASN A 277 7.32 -8.07 1.56
CA ASN A 277 7.76 -9.46 1.57
C ASN A 277 6.57 -10.40 1.28
N PHE A 278 6.84 -11.51 0.60
CA PHE A 278 5.88 -12.60 0.40
C PHE A 278 5.85 -13.49 1.66
N ALA A 279 4.68 -14.00 2.05
CA ALA A 279 4.61 -14.99 3.13
C ALA A 279 5.36 -16.28 2.74
N SER A 280 5.94 -16.95 3.74
CA SER A 280 6.68 -18.21 3.60
C SER A 280 5.77 -19.36 3.14
N HIS A 281 4.59 -19.49 3.74
CA HIS A 281 3.62 -20.55 3.45
C HIS A 281 2.24 -20.00 3.08
N ASN A 282 1.51 -20.73 2.24
CA ASN A 282 0.09 -20.49 1.89
C ASN A 282 -0.23 -19.06 1.41
N GLN A 283 0.70 -18.40 0.72
CA GLN A 283 0.45 -17.09 0.17
C GLN A 283 -0.64 -17.15 -0.92
N ARG A 284 -1.73 -16.40 -0.70
CA ARG A 284 -2.77 -16.20 -1.71
C ARG A 284 -2.36 -15.12 -2.69
N VAL A 285 -2.56 -15.41 -3.97
CA VAL A 285 -2.04 -14.60 -5.07
C VAL A 285 -3.12 -14.44 -6.14
N HIS A 286 -3.24 -13.24 -6.70
CA HIS A 286 -4.04 -12.99 -7.89
C HIS A 286 -3.13 -12.75 -9.08
N VAL A 287 -3.37 -13.51 -10.15
CA VAL A 287 -2.78 -13.27 -11.47
C VAL A 287 -3.83 -12.54 -12.31
N PRO A 288 -3.68 -11.23 -12.60
CA PRO A 288 -4.67 -10.46 -13.34
C PRO A 288 -4.93 -11.06 -14.71
N GLY A 289 -6.19 -11.44 -14.97
CA GLY A 289 -6.58 -12.06 -16.24
C GLY A 289 -6.62 -13.59 -16.21
N LEU A 290 -6.19 -14.22 -15.12
CA LEU A 290 -6.25 -15.67 -14.92
C LEU A 290 -7.18 -16.03 -13.76
N GLY A 291 -6.87 -15.56 -12.54
CA GLY A 291 -7.65 -15.92 -11.35
C GLY A 291 -6.90 -15.75 -10.04
N ASP A 292 -7.53 -16.22 -8.96
CA ASP A 292 -6.93 -16.33 -7.63
C ASP A 292 -6.33 -17.74 -7.47
N PHE A 293 -5.08 -17.81 -7.00
CA PHE A 293 -4.34 -19.05 -6.77
C PHE A 293 -3.68 -19.02 -5.38
N THR A 294 -3.23 -20.19 -4.94
CA THR A 294 -2.35 -20.34 -3.78
C THR A 294 -0.97 -20.74 -4.29
N VAL A 295 0.08 -20.17 -3.72
CA VAL A 295 1.45 -20.58 -4.04
C VAL A 295 1.72 -21.93 -3.40
N SER A 296 2.06 -22.94 -4.20
CA SER A 296 2.39 -24.29 -3.70
C SER A 296 3.82 -24.33 -3.15
N ASN A 297 4.77 -23.74 -3.88
CA ASN A 297 6.17 -23.63 -3.43
C ASN A 297 6.80 -22.33 -3.95
N MET A 298 7.71 -21.75 -3.17
CA MET A 298 8.50 -20.57 -3.56
C MET A 298 9.97 -20.81 -3.23
N GLU A 299 10.83 -20.66 -4.23
CA GLU A 299 12.27 -20.88 -4.10
C GLU A 299 13.00 -19.58 -4.46
N VAL A 300 13.88 -19.11 -3.58
CA VAL A 300 14.75 -17.96 -3.87
C VAL A 300 15.97 -18.43 -4.62
N MET A 301 16.22 -17.79 -5.76
CA MET A 301 17.36 -18.05 -6.63
C MET A 301 18.39 -16.92 -6.50
N PRO A 302 19.66 -17.20 -6.81
CA PRO A 302 20.65 -16.16 -7.02
C PRO A 302 20.21 -15.15 -8.09
N ASP A 303 20.52 -13.87 -7.88
CA ASP A 303 20.12 -12.80 -8.78
C ASP A 303 20.80 -12.99 -10.16
N PRO A 304 20.04 -13.06 -11.28
CA PRO A 304 20.62 -13.18 -12.62
C PRO A 304 21.36 -11.91 -13.09
N CYS A 305 21.07 -10.76 -12.48
CA CYS A 305 21.69 -9.46 -12.76
C CYS A 305 22.12 -8.77 -11.45
N PRO A 306 23.15 -9.30 -10.77
CA PRO A 306 23.63 -8.70 -9.53
C PRO A 306 24.18 -7.30 -9.81
N THR A 307 23.90 -6.34 -8.92
CA THR A 307 24.49 -5.01 -9.08
C THR A 307 25.95 -5.02 -8.62
N PRO A 308 26.84 -4.21 -9.21
CA PRO A 308 28.23 -4.15 -8.78
C PRO A 308 28.40 -3.82 -7.30
N SER A 309 27.46 -3.12 -6.65
CA SER A 309 27.50 -2.91 -5.20
C SER A 309 27.30 -4.18 -4.38
N MET A 310 26.55 -5.16 -4.90
CA MET A 310 26.34 -6.47 -4.27
C MET A 310 27.60 -7.32 -4.45
N GLU A 311 28.14 -7.37 -5.67
CA GLU A 311 29.43 -8.02 -5.97
C GLU A 311 30.57 -7.37 -5.17
N LEU A 312 30.56 -6.05 -5.00
CA LEU A 312 31.52 -5.31 -4.16
C LEU A 312 31.23 -5.42 -2.66
N ALA A 313 30.04 -5.78 -2.20
CA ALA A 313 29.83 -6.10 -0.79
C ALA A 313 30.50 -7.44 -0.46
N MET A 314 30.37 -8.43 -1.35
CA MET A 314 31.13 -9.67 -1.31
C MET A 314 32.64 -9.43 -1.49
N ALA A 315 33.03 -8.52 -2.39
CA ALA A 315 34.44 -8.19 -2.66
C ALA A 315 35.01 -7.04 -1.81
N LYS A 316 34.25 -6.44 -0.88
CA LYS A 316 34.77 -5.45 0.08
C LYS A 316 35.68 -6.11 1.11
N ILE A 317 35.50 -7.40 1.31
CA ILE A 317 36.45 -8.30 1.96
C ILE A 317 37.83 -8.26 1.25
N THR A 318 37.89 -7.90 -0.04
CA THR A 318 39.11 -7.89 -0.87
C THR A 318 39.67 -6.49 -1.17
N GLY A 319 39.30 -5.44 -0.42
CA GLY A 319 40.07 -4.18 -0.35
C GLY A 319 40.08 -3.21 -1.56
N LYS A 320 39.17 -3.31 -2.54
CA LYS A 320 39.17 -2.37 -3.70
C LYS A 320 38.36 -1.08 -3.48
N THR A 321 38.97 0.06 -3.80
CA THR A 321 38.39 1.41 -3.68
C THR A 321 37.37 1.75 -4.79
N GLY A 322 36.31 2.48 -4.43
CA GLY A 322 35.15 2.73 -5.29
C GLY A 322 35.39 3.71 -6.45
N ARG A 323 35.52 3.21 -7.69
CA ARG A 323 35.49 4.03 -8.92
C ARG A 323 34.08 4.45 -9.31
N ARG A 324 33.90 5.64 -9.92
CA ARG A 324 32.58 6.18 -10.32
C ARG A 324 32.03 5.67 -11.66
N ARG A 325 32.87 5.08 -12.53
CA ARG A 325 32.44 4.54 -13.84
C ARG A 325 32.01 3.08 -13.71
N LEU A 326 31.03 2.68 -14.52
CA LEU A 326 30.58 1.30 -14.69
C LEU A 326 31.44 0.64 -15.78
N ASP A 327 31.96 -0.54 -15.50
CA ASP A 327 32.76 -1.30 -16.47
C ASP A 327 31.87 -1.96 -17.54
N GLU A 328 32.46 -2.50 -18.60
CA GLU A 328 31.71 -3.22 -19.64
C GLU A 328 31.25 -4.60 -19.17
N LYS A 329 32.06 -5.31 -18.39
CA LYS A 329 31.70 -6.59 -17.76
C LYS A 329 30.50 -6.46 -16.80
N GLU A 330 30.35 -5.30 -16.17
CA GLU A 330 29.26 -5.00 -15.23
C GLU A 330 27.92 -4.71 -15.94
N LYS A 331 27.90 -4.50 -17.27
CA LYS A 331 26.69 -4.21 -18.06
C LYS A 331 25.95 -5.49 -18.44
N LYS A 332 25.44 -6.20 -17.45
CA LYS A 332 24.67 -7.43 -17.64
C LYS A 332 23.26 -7.15 -18.16
N LEU A 333 22.75 -8.07 -18.97
CA LEU A 333 21.42 -8.10 -19.56
C LEU A 333 20.75 -9.43 -19.20
N HIS A 334 19.52 -9.37 -18.69
CA HIS A 334 18.68 -10.54 -18.44
C HIS A 334 17.34 -10.37 -19.16
N ALA A 335 17.06 -11.27 -20.09
CA ALA A 335 15.87 -11.24 -20.96
C ALA A 335 15.49 -12.66 -21.38
N PRO A 336 14.94 -13.49 -20.48
CA PRO A 336 14.74 -14.92 -20.73
C PRO A 336 13.66 -15.23 -21.78
N MET A 337 12.69 -14.33 -22.00
CA MET A 337 11.66 -14.47 -23.05
C MET A 337 12.04 -13.81 -24.39
N SER A 338 13.10 -13.01 -24.42
CA SER A 338 13.58 -12.33 -25.64
C SER A 338 14.69 -13.11 -26.30
N ASP A 339 15.00 -12.75 -27.56
CA ASP A 339 16.17 -13.24 -28.25
C ASP A 339 17.46 -12.57 -27.72
N ARG A 340 18.39 -13.37 -27.20
CA ARG A 340 19.73 -12.90 -26.81
C ARG A 340 20.75 -13.41 -27.82
N SER A 341 21.46 -12.50 -28.48
CA SER A 341 22.48 -12.84 -29.49
C SER A 341 21.96 -13.75 -30.62
N GLY A 342 20.68 -13.61 -30.99
CA GLY A 342 20.04 -14.45 -32.00
C GLY A 342 19.48 -15.78 -31.49
N LEU A 343 19.55 -16.07 -30.18
CA LEU A 343 18.97 -17.25 -29.56
C LEU A 343 17.67 -16.88 -28.83
N LYS A 344 16.53 -17.40 -29.30
CA LYS A 344 15.20 -17.23 -28.71
C LYS A 344 14.73 -18.55 -28.11
N ILE A 345 14.38 -18.51 -26.82
CA ILE A 345 13.86 -19.66 -26.09
C ILE A 345 12.34 -19.51 -25.98
N ASP A 346 11.60 -20.50 -26.43
CA ASP A 346 10.14 -20.58 -26.33
C ASP A 346 9.73 -21.92 -25.73
N GLY A 347 9.48 -21.92 -24.41
CA GLY A 347 9.31 -23.15 -23.64
C GLY A 347 10.58 -24.02 -23.71
N ASP A 348 10.45 -25.20 -24.32
CA ASP A 348 11.57 -26.11 -24.56
C ASP A 348 12.15 -26.01 -26.00
N ALA A 349 11.54 -25.20 -26.87
CA ALA A 349 12.04 -24.97 -28.22
C ALA A 349 13.04 -23.80 -28.26
N ILE A 350 14.18 -24.00 -28.92
CA ILE A 350 15.21 -22.97 -29.08
C ILE A 350 15.34 -22.63 -30.56
N TRP A 351 15.09 -21.37 -30.90
CA TRP A 351 15.23 -20.83 -32.25
C TRP A 351 16.51 -20.01 -32.32
N ILE A 352 17.39 -20.32 -33.27
CA ILE A 352 18.65 -19.61 -33.48
C ILE A 352 18.60 -18.91 -34.83
N THR A 353 18.97 -17.63 -34.87
CA THR A 353 19.02 -16.82 -36.10
C THR A 353 20.37 -16.15 -36.25
N SER A 354 20.95 -16.21 -37.45
CA SER A 354 22.21 -15.55 -37.81
C SER A 354 22.01 -14.67 -39.04
N ASP A 355 22.48 -13.41 -39.00
CA ASP A 355 22.42 -12.48 -40.14
C ASP A 355 23.26 -12.96 -41.34
N LYS A 356 24.24 -13.85 -41.11
CA LYS A 356 25.07 -14.43 -42.17
C LYS A 356 24.45 -15.65 -42.84
N GLY A 357 23.27 -16.11 -42.39
CA GLY A 357 22.70 -17.40 -42.77
C GLY A 357 23.41 -18.58 -42.09
N PHE A 358 22.81 -19.77 -42.19
CA PHE A 358 23.43 -21.04 -41.80
C PHE A 358 23.80 -21.79 -43.09
N SER A 359 25.08 -22.12 -43.31
CA SER A 359 25.54 -22.86 -44.51
C SER A 359 25.41 -24.39 -44.38
N PHE A 360 24.72 -24.87 -43.34
CA PHE A 360 24.63 -26.29 -42.98
C PHE A 360 23.31 -26.95 -43.36
N ASP A 361 22.38 -26.23 -43.99
CA ASP A 361 21.07 -26.77 -44.34
C ASP A 361 21.14 -27.68 -45.57
N ARG A 362 20.40 -28.80 -45.52
CA ARG A 362 20.44 -29.86 -46.53
C ARG A 362 19.63 -29.52 -47.79
N GLU A 363 18.62 -28.65 -47.67
CA GLU A 363 17.56 -28.50 -48.69
C GLU A 363 17.62 -27.19 -49.48
N GLU A 364 18.38 -26.17 -49.04
CA GLU A 364 18.32 -24.84 -49.67
C GLU A 364 19.50 -24.45 -50.58
N ASP A 365 20.62 -25.19 -50.65
CA ASP A 365 21.79 -24.76 -51.43
C ASP A 365 22.51 -25.89 -52.19
N ASP A 366 22.04 -26.19 -53.41
CA ASP A 366 22.82 -26.92 -54.44
C ASP A 366 23.75 -25.99 -55.25
N ASP A 367 23.58 -24.66 -55.14
CA ASP A 367 24.26 -23.63 -55.96
C ASP A 367 25.33 -22.78 -55.20
N ALA A 368 25.59 -23.06 -53.92
CA ALA A 368 26.62 -22.36 -53.14
C ALA A 368 27.96 -23.12 -53.17
N GLU A 369 29.10 -22.42 -53.41
CA GLU A 369 30.44 -23.01 -53.32
C GLU A 369 30.75 -23.41 -51.87
N ARG A 370 30.47 -24.66 -51.51
CA ARG A 370 30.79 -25.24 -50.21
C ARG A 370 32.29 -25.50 -50.11
N GLY A 371 32.90 -25.13 -48.98
CA GLY A 371 34.27 -25.56 -48.67
C GLY A 371 34.33 -27.06 -48.32
N GLU A 372 35.49 -27.70 -48.47
CA GLU A 372 35.69 -29.13 -48.14
C GLU A 372 35.24 -29.49 -46.71
N GLY A 373 35.44 -28.57 -45.76
CA GLY A 373 34.99 -28.73 -44.37
C GLY A 373 33.46 -28.61 -44.18
N GLU A 374 32.77 -27.78 -44.97
CA GLU A 374 31.31 -27.65 -44.92
C GLU A 374 30.64 -28.87 -45.56
N GLU A 375 31.20 -29.36 -46.66
CA GLU A 375 30.74 -30.60 -47.32
C GLU A 375 30.91 -31.81 -46.40
N MET A 376 32.02 -31.89 -45.65
CA MET A 376 32.24 -32.93 -44.65
C MET A 376 31.19 -32.89 -43.52
N ILE A 377 30.84 -31.71 -43.00
CA ILE A 377 29.84 -31.57 -41.93
C ILE A 377 28.45 -32.00 -42.42
N VAL A 378 28.07 -31.61 -43.63
CA VAL A 378 26.78 -32.01 -44.22
C VAL A 378 26.73 -33.51 -44.51
N GLY A 379 27.87 -34.09 -44.93
CA GLY A 379 28.04 -35.54 -45.05
C GLY A 379 27.85 -36.26 -43.71
N LEU A 380 28.50 -35.78 -42.64
CA LEU A 380 28.36 -36.33 -41.28
C LEU A 380 26.92 -36.22 -40.74
N GLN A 381 26.22 -35.13 -41.05
CA GLN A 381 24.82 -34.97 -40.67
C GLN A 381 23.89 -35.96 -41.38
N ALA A 382 24.26 -36.41 -42.59
CA ALA A 382 23.53 -37.40 -43.35
C ALA A 382 23.85 -38.84 -42.91
N GLU A 383 25.05 -39.11 -42.41
CA GLU A 383 25.45 -40.43 -41.93
C GLU A 383 24.73 -40.80 -40.62
N ARG A 384 23.95 -41.88 -40.69
CA ARG A 384 23.25 -42.47 -39.53
C ARG A 384 23.96 -43.69 -38.94
N LYS A 385 25.13 -44.05 -39.48
CA LYS A 385 25.94 -45.16 -38.96
C LYS A 385 26.59 -44.72 -37.65
N LEU A 386 26.67 -45.62 -36.68
CA LEU A 386 27.35 -45.35 -35.42
C LEU A 386 28.87 -45.28 -35.68
N LEU A 387 29.53 -44.22 -35.22
CA LEU A 387 30.98 -44.11 -35.31
C LEU A 387 31.64 -45.28 -34.57
N GLY A 388 32.44 -46.08 -35.28
CA GLY A 388 33.07 -47.28 -34.73
C GLY A 388 32.26 -48.57 -34.84
N GLN A 389 31.13 -48.59 -35.56
CA GLN A 389 30.47 -49.84 -35.92
C GLN A 389 31.40 -50.65 -36.85
N MET A 390 31.99 -51.73 -36.33
CA MET A 390 32.83 -52.62 -37.13
C MET A 390 31.97 -53.41 -38.12
N GLU A 391 31.91 -52.96 -39.38
CA GLU A 391 31.27 -53.70 -40.48
C GLU A 391 32.15 -54.88 -40.97
N GLY A 392 33.39 -54.99 -40.46
CA GLY A 392 34.26 -56.13 -40.69
C GLY A 392 35.19 -56.39 -39.50
N GLY A 393 35.31 -57.66 -39.11
CA GLY A 393 36.18 -58.09 -38.03
C GLY A 393 37.67 -57.87 -38.31
N VAL A 394 38.47 -57.79 -37.24
CA VAL A 394 39.93 -57.63 -37.33
C VAL A 394 40.55 -58.92 -37.84
N GLN A 395 41.46 -58.80 -38.81
CA GLN A 395 42.15 -59.94 -39.40
C GLN A 395 43.53 -60.11 -38.74
N LEU A 396 43.73 -61.23 -38.02
CA LEU A 396 44.96 -61.49 -37.26
C LEU A 396 46.17 -61.83 -38.15
N PHE A 397 45.95 -62.43 -39.34
CA PHE A 397 47.00 -62.77 -40.30
C PHE A 397 46.51 -62.60 -41.75
N LYS A 398 47.40 -62.24 -42.67
CA LYS A 398 47.08 -62.05 -44.10
C LYS A 398 46.52 -63.35 -44.71
N GLY A 399 45.19 -63.42 -44.87
CA GLY A 399 44.48 -64.61 -45.37
C GLY A 399 43.67 -65.40 -44.32
N GLY A 400 43.70 -65.00 -43.04
CA GLY A 400 42.90 -65.62 -41.97
C GLY A 400 41.45 -65.11 -41.91
N ASN A 401 40.58 -65.85 -41.22
CA ASN A 401 39.19 -65.43 -40.98
C ASN A 401 39.14 -64.15 -40.12
N LYS A 402 38.18 -63.27 -40.40
CA LYS A 402 37.93 -62.05 -39.62
C LYS A 402 37.24 -62.41 -38.30
N VAL A 403 37.74 -61.89 -37.19
CA VAL A 403 37.14 -62.11 -35.86
C VAL A 403 36.10 -61.01 -35.61
N GLU A 404 34.82 -61.39 -35.55
CA GLU A 404 33.69 -60.45 -35.45
C GLU A 404 33.10 -60.36 -34.02
N ALA A 405 33.28 -61.38 -33.18
CA ALA A 405 32.89 -61.36 -31.76
C ALA A 405 33.75 -62.32 -30.93
N VAL A 406 34.20 -61.88 -29.76
CA VAL A 406 34.80 -62.76 -28.74
C VAL A 406 33.66 -63.24 -27.83
N PRO A 407 33.40 -64.55 -27.70
CA PRO A 407 32.39 -65.04 -26.77
C PRO A 407 32.89 -64.89 -25.32
N GLU A 408 32.18 -64.11 -24.51
CA GLU A 408 32.36 -64.03 -23.06
C GLU A 408 31.81 -65.30 -22.39
N GLU A 409 32.64 -66.33 -22.23
CA GLU A 409 32.42 -67.34 -21.19
C GLU A 409 33.74 -67.69 -20.50
N GLU A 410 33.63 -67.87 -19.17
CA GLU A 410 34.64 -68.29 -18.19
C GLU A 410 35.47 -67.19 -17.50
N ASP A 411 34.78 -66.39 -16.66
CA ASP A 411 35.37 -65.85 -15.42
C ASP A 411 35.65 -67.02 -14.44
N THR A 412 36.71 -67.79 -14.70
CA THR A 412 37.27 -68.73 -13.73
C THR A 412 38.08 -67.97 -12.71
N GLY A 413 37.50 -67.81 -11.53
CA GLY A 413 37.96 -66.90 -10.50
C GLY A 413 39.35 -67.16 -9.91
N ARG A 414 39.84 -66.13 -9.24
CA ARG A 414 40.75 -66.28 -8.10
C ARG A 414 40.54 -65.17 -7.08
N LYS A 415 39.56 -65.37 -6.19
CA LYS A 415 39.35 -64.61 -4.96
C LYS A 415 40.42 -64.98 -3.93
N THR A 416 41.60 -64.36 -3.98
CA THR A 416 42.46 -64.08 -2.80
C THR A 416 43.64 -63.20 -3.21
N HIS A 417 43.75 -62.03 -2.58
CA HIS A 417 44.91 -61.15 -2.66
C HIS A 417 46.10 -61.80 -1.92
N ARG A 418 47.20 -62.11 -2.62
CA ARG A 418 48.48 -62.39 -1.97
C ARG A 418 49.25 -61.07 -1.85
N LYS A 419 49.62 -60.69 -0.63
CA LYS A 419 50.76 -59.80 -0.39
C LYS A 419 52.03 -60.63 -0.49
N PRO A 420 53.02 -60.24 -1.30
CA PRO A 420 54.41 -60.59 -1.03
C PRO A 420 55.20 -59.36 -0.56
N ARG A 421 56.02 -59.63 0.44
CA ARG A 421 57.02 -58.75 1.04
C ARG A 421 58.09 -58.38 0.02
N PHE A 422 58.60 -57.15 0.12
CA PHE A 422 59.94 -56.81 -0.35
C PHE A 422 61.00 -57.58 0.44
N ALA A 423 61.91 -58.25 -0.28
CA ALA A 423 63.28 -58.50 0.16
C ALA A 423 64.16 -58.80 -1.06
N GLN A 424 65.21 -57.98 -1.22
CA GLN A 424 66.55 -58.26 -1.78
C GLN A 424 66.63 -58.99 -3.13
N ARG A 425 67.05 -58.29 -4.19
CA ARG A 425 68.44 -57.96 -4.62
C ARG A 425 69.04 -59.06 -5.49
N GLU A 426 69.83 -58.57 -6.46
CA GLU A 426 70.70 -59.27 -7.41
C GLU A 426 69.95 -59.95 -8.57
N ASP A 427 70.32 -59.77 -9.83
CA ASP A 427 71.39 -58.97 -10.44
C ASP A 427 71.15 -58.96 -11.96
N GLY A 428 71.55 -57.86 -12.58
CA GLY A 428 72.11 -57.80 -13.93
C GLY A 428 71.13 -57.92 -15.11
N ASP A 429 71.28 -57.15 -16.18
CA ASP A 429 72.20 -56.08 -16.53
C ASP A 429 71.75 -55.60 -17.91
N ASP A 430 72.08 -54.34 -18.22
CA ASP A 430 72.17 -53.72 -19.56
C ASP A 430 70.85 -53.49 -20.34
N ASP A 431 70.56 -52.32 -20.94
CA ASP A 431 71.48 -51.33 -21.52
C ASP A 431 70.79 -49.96 -21.75
N GLN A 432 71.54 -48.87 -21.48
CA GLN A 432 71.63 -47.58 -22.22
C GLN A 432 70.54 -46.47 -22.16
N ASN A 433 70.96 -45.35 -21.51
CA ASN A 433 71.00 -43.91 -21.92
C ASN A 433 69.72 -43.23 -22.47
N GLU A 434 69.38 -41.97 -22.20
CA GLU A 434 70.04 -40.76 -21.66
C GLU A 434 68.90 -39.73 -21.40
N ASP A 435 69.05 -38.84 -20.41
CA ASP A 435 68.70 -37.40 -20.35
C ASP A 435 67.31 -36.91 -20.86
N ASP A 436 66.61 -35.90 -20.35
CA ASP A 436 66.70 -34.92 -19.26
C ASP A 436 65.41 -34.06 -19.37
N GLU A 437 65.08 -33.32 -18.31
CA GLU A 437 64.19 -32.15 -18.20
C GLU A 437 62.65 -32.26 -18.40
N GLY A 438 61.93 -31.87 -17.33
CA GLY A 438 61.22 -30.59 -17.39
C GLY A 438 59.68 -30.56 -17.40
N SER A 439 59.13 -30.12 -16.26
CA SER A 439 58.12 -29.05 -16.15
C SER A 439 56.60 -29.32 -16.28
N VAL A 440 55.91 -29.03 -15.16
CA VAL A 440 54.79 -28.06 -14.99
C VAL A 440 53.42 -28.32 -15.65
N SER A 441 52.40 -28.24 -14.77
CA SER A 441 51.04 -27.70 -14.98
C SER A 441 50.04 -28.48 -15.82
N GLY A 442 48.87 -28.70 -15.21
CA GLY A 442 47.65 -28.11 -15.79
C GLY A 442 46.43 -29.02 -15.85
N ASP A 443 45.36 -28.49 -15.27
CA ASP A 443 43.94 -28.85 -15.37
C ASP A 443 43.48 -30.14 -14.69
N GLU A 444 42.63 -30.05 -13.66
CA GLU A 444 41.23 -29.58 -13.70
C GLU A 444 40.39 -30.54 -14.56
N ASN A 445 39.20 -30.99 -14.19
CA ASN A 445 38.29 -30.75 -13.09
C ASN A 445 37.11 -31.69 -13.38
N LEU A 446 36.38 -32.07 -12.33
CA LEU A 446 34.91 -32.23 -12.31
C LEU A 446 34.28 -33.28 -13.26
N ASP A 447 33.23 -34.02 -12.89
CA ASP A 447 32.43 -34.10 -11.69
C ASP A 447 31.43 -35.25 -11.89
N SER A 448 30.62 -35.47 -10.85
CA SER A 448 29.30 -36.09 -10.81
C SER A 448 29.23 -37.53 -10.29
N ASP A 449 29.04 -37.58 -8.96
CA ASP A 449 27.83 -38.09 -8.30
C ASP A 449 27.26 -39.43 -8.77
N ALA A 450 27.25 -40.43 -7.89
CA ALA A 450 26.24 -40.49 -6.83
C ALA A 450 26.50 -41.69 -5.88
N GLU A 451 26.41 -41.38 -4.58
CA GLU A 451 25.87 -42.16 -3.45
C GLU A 451 26.10 -43.68 -3.36
N ILE A 452 26.58 -44.13 -2.19
CA ILE A 452 25.90 -45.12 -1.33
C ILE A 452 26.55 -45.13 0.06
N GLU A 453 25.71 -44.77 1.03
CA GLU A 453 25.63 -45.12 2.45
C GLU A 453 26.76 -45.94 3.10
N PHE A 454 27.37 -45.30 4.11
CA PHE A 454 28.13 -45.94 5.17
C PHE A 454 27.19 -46.61 6.18
N SER A 455 27.48 -47.86 6.55
CA SER A 455 27.04 -48.45 7.81
C SER A 455 28.25 -48.70 8.71
N GLU A 456 28.22 -48.07 9.88
CA GLU A 456 29.16 -48.26 10.98
C GLU A 456 28.86 -49.57 11.70
N GLY A 457 29.90 -50.36 11.95
CA GLY A 457 29.78 -51.53 12.81
C GLY A 457 31.03 -52.39 12.87
N LYS A 458 32.08 -51.93 13.56
CA LYS A 458 32.82 -52.74 14.56
C LYS A 458 34.09 -52.05 15.08
N LEU A 459 33.93 -51.57 16.31
CA LEU A 459 34.87 -51.61 17.42
C LEU A 459 36.17 -52.42 17.21
N GLY A 460 37.30 -51.74 17.42
CA GLY A 460 38.07 -51.90 18.66
C GLY A 460 38.92 -53.16 18.81
N LYS A 461 40.25 -52.99 18.67
CA LYS A 461 41.31 -53.39 19.61
C LYS A 461 42.65 -53.37 18.89
N MET A 462 43.59 -52.54 19.35
CA MET A 462 44.96 -52.95 19.67
C MET A 462 45.72 -51.77 20.27
N PHE A 463 46.01 -51.90 21.56
CA PHE A 463 46.88 -51.05 22.36
C PHE A 463 48.36 -51.17 21.91
N ARG A 464 49.05 -50.02 21.93
CA ARG A 464 50.43 -49.75 22.41
C ARG A 464 51.65 -50.43 21.75
N LYS A 465 52.55 -49.56 21.24
CA LYS A 465 54.03 -49.48 21.38
C LYS A 465 54.56 -48.65 20.20
N ASP A 466 55.61 -47.85 20.22
CA ASP A 466 56.71 -47.58 21.14
C ASP A 466 57.20 -46.13 20.84
N ALA A 467 57.90 -45.54 21.80
CA ALA A 467 58.49 -44.21 21.74
C ALA A 467 59.80 -44.15 20.92
N ASP A 468 60.23 -42.91 20.70
CA ASP A 468 61.56 -42.42 20.31
C ASP A 468 61.94 -42.38 18.82
N LYS A 469 61.89 -41.15 18.26
CA LYS A 469 63.09 -40.57 17.62
C LYS A 469 63.04 -39.04 17.59
N GLU A 470 64.06 -38.47 18.19
CA GLU A 470 64.38 -37.05 18.31
C GLU A 470 65.21 -36.56 17.10
N LEU A 471 65.28 -35.23 16.97
CA LEU A 471 66.22 -34.39 16.19
C LEU A 471 65.85 -34.03 14.74
N GLY A 472 65.73 -32.72 14.52
CA GLY A 472 65.77 -32.09 13.20
C GLY A 472 65.07 -30.74 13.14
N ASP A 473 65.53 -29.80 13.99
CA ASP A 473 65.21 -28.37 13.96
C ASP A 473 65.61 -27.73 12.62
N ASP A 474 64.87 -26.70 12.23
CA ASP A 474 65.38 -25.44 11.67
C ASP A 474 64.24 -24.65 10.99
N ASP A 475 63.79 -23.64 11.74
CA ASP A 475 63.95 -22.24 11.34
C ASP A 475 63.13 -21.71 10.15
N LEU A 476 62.02 -21.03 10.45
CA LEU A 476 62.02 -19.56 10.62
C LEU A 476 60.58 -19.02 10.76
N ALA A 477 60.26 -18.61 11.99
CA ALA A 477 59.49 -17.40 12.25
C ALA A 477 60.31 -16.19 11.74
N PHE A 478 59.76 -15.09 11.24
CA PHE A 478 58.98 -14.11 11.96
C PHE A 478 58.55 -13.07 10.94
N ALA A 479 57.32 -12.57 11.06
CA ALA A 479 57.03 -11.15 10.95
C ALA A 479 55.60 -10.90 11.42
N ASP A 480 55.48 -10.79 12.75
CA ASP A 480 54.50 -9.89 13.35
C ASP A 480 54.75 -8.45 12.88
N SER A 481 53.67 -7.75 12.59
CA SER A 481 53.52 -6.28 12.60
C SER A 481 52.03 -6.07 12.36
N ASP A 482 51.19 -6.10 13.39
CA ASP A 482 51.01 -5.04 14.39
C ASP A 482 50.77 -3.66 13.75
N SER A 483 49.55 -3.17 13.93
CA SER A 483 49.15 -1.77 13.77
C SER A 483 47.88 -1.50 14.59
N ASP A 484 48.13 -1.04 15.82
CA ASP A 484 47.90 0.35 16.23
C ASP A 484 46.53 0.68 16.87
N LEU A 485 46.54 0.66 18.21
CA LEU A 485 46.30 1.80 19.12
C LEU A 485 45.08 2.70 18.80
N GLY A 486 44.12 2.81 19.71
CA GLY A 486 44.17 3.80 20.80
C GLY A 486 43.25 4.98 20.44
N ALA A 487 42.02 5.11 20.95
CA ALA A 487 41.70 5.45 22.34
C ALA A 487 42.63 6.55 22.89
N LEU A 488 42.46 7.77 22.36
CA LEU A 488 43.03 8.99 22.95
C LEU A 488 41.95 9.74 23.71
N SER A 489 42.07 9.76 25.04
CA SER A 489 41.82 10.96 25.83
C SER A 489 42.86 11.03 26.96
N ASP A 490 43.87 11.88 26.74
CA ASP A 490 44.85 12.50 27.65
C ASP A 490 45.45 11.68 28.81
N GLU A 491 46.73 11.35 28.62
CA GLU A 491 47.76 11.33 29.67
C GLU A 491 48.12 12.78 30.06
N GLU A 492 48.23 13.06 31.37
CA GLU A 492 49.35 13.83 31.91
C GLU A 492 50.32 12.82 32.56
N GLU A 493 51.40 12.53 31.83
CA GLU A 493 52.80 12.52 32.28
C GLU A 493 53.21 11.74 33.57
N VAL A 494 54.04 10.69 33.40
CA VAL A 494 55.47 10.62 33.81
C VAL A 494 55.97 9.20 34.20
N GLU A 495 56.98 8.76 33.43
CA GLU A 495 58.19 7.96 33.72
C GLU A 495 58.19 6.49 34.21
N ASP A 496 58.96 5.72 33.42
CA ASP A 496 60.03 4.76 33.79
C ASP A 496 59.73 3.32 34.24
N ASP A 497 60.06 2.41 33.31
CA ASP A 497 61.04 1.31 33.38
C ASP A 497 61.01 0.24 34.50
N GLU A 498 60.99 -1.02 33.99
CA GLU A 498 61.58 -2.28 34.48
C GLU A 498 60.91 -3.05 35.65
N GLU A 499 60.36 -4.24 35.37
CA GLU A 499 61.01 -5.57 35.56
C GLU A 499 60.06 -6.72 35.10
N TYR A 500 60.60 -7.74 34.43
CA TYR A 500 59.87 -8.88 33.85
C TYR A 500 59.44 -9.92 34.90
N ASP A 501 58.28 -10.54 34.71
CA ASP A 501 58.07 -11.92 35.16
C ASP A 501 57.30 -12.77 34.12
N SER A 502 57.74 -14.03 34.03
CA SER A 502 57.50 -14.99 32.96
C SER A 502 56.26 -15.84 33.26
N ASP A 503 55.18 -15.75 32.46
CA ASP A 503 54.04 -16.71 32.58
C ASP A 503 53.09 -16.84 31.36
N GLU A 504 53.44 -16.38 30.15
CA GLU A 504 52.53 -16.47 28.99
C GLU A 504 52.63 -17.76 28.14
N GLU A 505 53.66 -18.59 28.29
CA GLU A 505 53.77 -19.85 27.52
C GLU A 505 52.86 -20.99 28.04
N ALA A 506 52.26 -20.85 29.23
CA ALA A 506 51.42 -21.89 29.85
C ALA A 506 49.95 -21.88 29.36
N ALA A 507 49.48 -20.83 28.69
CA ALA A 507 48.08 -20.68 28.30
C ALA A 507 47.74 -21.33 26.94
N ALA A 508 48.70 -21.44 26.02
CA ALA A 508 48.48 -21.96 24.66
C ALA A 508 48.31 -23.49 24.58
N LEU A 509 48.77 -24.25 25.59
CA LEU A 509 48.70 -25.72 25.61
C LEU A 509 47.38 -26.30 26.17
N ARG A 510 46.53 -25.49 26.82
CA ARG A 510 45.36 -26.00 27.59
C ARG A 510 44.08 -26.26 26.79
N TRP A 511 43.97 -25.79 25.54
CA TRP A 511 42.73 -25.98 24.76
C TRP A 511 42.53 -27.42 24.24
N LYS A 512 43.62 -28.20 24.15
CA LYS A 512 43.58 -29.63 23.78
C LYS A 512 43.43 -30.57 24.97
N ASP A 513 43.90 -30.18 26.16
CA ASP A 513 43.87 -31.01 27.38
C ASP A 513 42.45 -31.35 27.88
N ASN A 514 41.45 -30.60 27.42
CA ASN A 514 40.05 -30.85 27.73
C ASN A 514 39.19 -31.11 26.50
N LEU A 515 39.74 -31.58 25.37
CA LEU A 515 38.90 -31.86 24.19
C LEU A 515 37.83 -32.91 24.50
N ASN A 516 38.18 -33.95 25.28
CA ASN A 516 37.25 -35.01 25.69
C ASN A 516 36.25 -34.53 26.76
N GLY A 517 36.66 -33.64 27.68
CA GLY A 517 35.77 -33.02 28.67
C GLY A 517 34.85 -31.95 28.07
N THR A 518 35.31 -31.27 27.02
CA THR A 518 34.53 -30.28 26.25
C THR A 518 33.57 -30.99 25.29
N ALA A 519 33.99 -32.11 24.68
CA ALA A 519 33.13 -32.99 23.90
C ALA A 519 32.08 -33.69 24.76
N MET A 520 32.41 -34.16 25.98
CA MET A 520 31.41 -34.67 26.93
C MET A 520 30.48 -33.57 27.46
N ARG A 521 30.95 -32.33 27.66
CA ARG A 521 30.07 -31.17 27.96
C ARG A 521 29.16 -30.76 26.79
N LEU A 522 29.58 -31.02 25.55
CA LEU A 522 28.79 -30.77 24.33
C LEU A 522 27.80 -31.90 24.02
N HIS A 523 28.14 -33.16 24.32
CA HIS A 523 27.30 -34.33 24.01
C HIS A 523 26.46 -34.86 25.19
N GLY A 524 26.79 -34.51 26.43
CA GLY A 524 26.20 -35.15 27.62
C GLY A 524 24.95 -34.49 28.21
N LYS A 525 24.62 -33.26 27.82
CA LYS A 525 23.37 -32.59 28.22
C LYS A 525 22.91 -31.69 27.08
N ARG A 526 21.74 -31.99 26.49
CA ARG A 526 21.04 -30.99 25.65
C ARG A 526 20.91 -29.71 26.47
N ARG A 527 21.22 -28.56 25.87
CA ARG A 527 21.12 -27.26 26.56
C ARG A 527 19.64 -26.99 26.84
N SER A 528 19.24 -27.12 28.11
CA SER A 528 17.91 -26.70 28.58
C SER A 528 17.71 -25.21 28.31
N TYR A 529 16.51 -24.81 27.89
CA TYR A 529 16.13 -23.41 27.67
C TYR A 529 16.86 -22.69 26.51
N HIS A 530 17.31 -23.41 25.48
CA HIS A 530 17.89 -22.78 24.31
C HIS A 530 16.82 -22.11 23.43
N THR A 531 17.01 -20.83 23.09
CA THR A 531 15.99 -20.03 22.39
C THR A 531 15.74 -20.49 20.95
N SER A 532 16.78 -20.92 20.22
CA SER A 532 16.61 -21.44 18.85
C SER A 532 15.83 -22.75 18.82
N ASP A 533 15.96 -23.56 19.88
CA ASP A 533 15.30 -24.87 19.98
C ASP A 533 13.83 -24.69 20.33
N LEU A 534 13.50 -23.72 21.20
CA LEU A 534 12.11 -23.32 21.44
C LEU A 534 11.41 -22.92 20.14
N ALA A 535 12.05 -22.05 19.35
CA ALA A 535 11.50 -21.60 18.09
C ALA A 535 11.27 -22.77 17.11
N ARG A 536 12.11 -23.81 17.15
CA ARG A 536 11.91 -25.02 16.34
C ARG A 536 10.72 -25.85 16.83
N TYR A 537 10.62 -26.10 18.14
CA TYR A 537 9.54 -26.93 18.70
C TYR A 537 8.16 -26.24 18.61
N MET A 538 8.11 -24.91 18.68
CA MET A 538 6.85 -24.15 18.56
C MET A 538 6.11 -24.35 17.23
N TYR A 539 6.82 -24.66 16.14
CA TYR A 539 6.25 -24.84 14.80
C TYR A 539 6.31 -26.30 14.33
N ASP A 540 6.56 -27.24 15.25
CA ASP A 540 6.57 -28.66 14.95
C ASP A 540 5.19 -29.25 15.26
N ASP A 541 4.35 -29.35 14.23
CA ASP A 541 2.99 -29.91 14.34
C ASP A 541 2.97 -31.40 14.77
N SER A 542 4.13 -32.07 14.82
CA SER A 542 4.24 -33.45 15.31
C SER A 542 4.33 -33.58 16.83
N LEU A 543 4.59 -32.48 17.55
CA LEU A 543 4.73 -32.44 19.00
C LEU A 543 3.53 -31.73 19.65
N SER A 544 3.06 -32.22 20.78
CA SER A 544 2.12 -31.46 21.62
C SER A 544 2.87 -30.26 22.26
N PRO A 545 2.18 -29.15 22.58
CA PRO A 545 2.81 -28.02 23.28
C PRO A 545 3.45 -28.41 24.62
N GLU A 546 2.90 -29.39 25.31
CA GLU A 546 3.46 -29.92 26.56
C GLU A 546 4.75 -30.71 26.31
N ASP A 547 4.76 -31.59 25.33
CA ASP A 547 5.95 -32.38 24.98
C ASP A 547 7.05 -31.49 24.41
N ALA A 548 6.68 -30.47 23.61
CA ALA A 548 7.59 -29.42 23.18
C ALA A 548 8.21 -28.68 24.37
N LEU A 549 7.42 -28.39 25.41
CA LEU A 549 7.90 -27.71 26.62
C LEU A 549 8.80 -28.63 27.48
N LYS A 550 8.43 -29.89 27.68
CA LYS A 550 9.25 -30.89 28.38
C LYS A 550 10.59 -31.08 27.67
N ARG A 551 10.56 -31.24 26.36
CA ARG A 551 11.74 -31.36 25.50
C ARG A 551 12.62 -30.12 25.50
N TRP A 552 12.02 -28.94 25.60
CA TRP A 552 12.75 -27.68 25.74
C TRP A 552 13.38 -27.48 27.13
N LYS A 553 12.69 -27.92 28.19
CA LYS A 553 13.22 -27.97 29.55
C LYS A 553 14.33 -29.02 29.70
N GLY A 554 14.34 -30.04 28.84
CA GLY A 554 15.25 -31.19 28.93
C GLY A 554 14.73 -32.29 29.85
N GLU A 555 13.41 -32.34 30.05
CA GLU A 555 12.66 -33.34 30.81
C GLU A 555 12.07 -34.43 29.88
N ASP A 556 12.79 -34.79 28.81
CA ASP A 556 12.47 -35.99 28.01
C ASP A 556 12.89 -37.21 28.83
N ASP A 557 11.97 -37.81 29.59
CA ASP A 557 12.15 -39.20 30.02
C ASP A 557 12.11 -40.07 28.75
N GLU A 558 13.21 -40.74 28.43
CA GLU A 558 13.22 -41.81 27.44
C GLU A 558 12.18 -42.84 27.88
N SER A 559 11.01 -42.79 27.24
CA SER A 559 9.94 -43.79 27.22
C SER A 559 10.16 -44.95 28.18
N GLU A 560 9.51 -44.91 29.35
CA GLU A 560 9.12 -46.16 29.98
C GLU A 560 8.29 -46.91 28.92
N GLU A 561 8.87 -47.96 28.35
CA GLU A 561 8.12 -48.97 27.61
C GLU A 561 6.94 -49.35 28.51
N GLU A 562 5.71 -49.09 28.04
CA GLU A 562 4.50 -49.46 28.77
C GLU A 562 4.56 -50.97 29.08
N ASN A 563 4.88 -51.29 30.34
CA ASN A 563 4.70 -52.62 30.89
C ASN A 563 3.20 -52.87 30.97
N ILE A 564 2.68 -53.58 29.97
CA ILE A 564 1.28 -54.08 29.83
C ILE A 564 0.91 -55.12 30.92
N GLU A 565 1.64 -55.19 32.04
CA GLU A 565 1.46 -56.24 33.06
C GLU A 565 0.95 -55.76 34.44
N ASP A 566 0.54 -54.48 34.58
CA ASP A 566 -0.06 -53.97 35.84
C ASP A 566 -1.54 -53.54 35.70
N ASP A 567 -2.26 -54.07 34.70
CA ASP A 567 -3.72 -53.92 34.58
C ASP A 567 -4.44 -55.15 35.18
N ASP A 568 -4.52 -55.21 36.50
CA ASP A 568 -5.46 -56.10 37.22
C ASP A 568 -5.81 -55.47 38.59
N ASP A 569 -6.64 -54.42 38.60
CA ASP A 569 -7.42 -54.04 39.79
C ASP A 569 -8.75 -53.34 39.40
N GLU A 570 -9.85 -53.92 39.86
CA GLU A 570 -11.25 -53.74 39.43
C GLU A 570 -11.95 -52.40 39.82
N ASP A 571 -11.27 -51.26 39.98
CA ASP A 571 -11.90 -50.02 40.50
C ASP A 571 -11.76 -48.73 39.64
N ASP A 572 -11.40 -48.82 38.36
CA ASP A 572 -11.04 -47.64 37.54
C ASP A 572 -12.19 -47.02 36.67
N PHE A 573 -13.46 -47.19 37.05
CA PHE A 573 -14.61 -46.69 36.26
C PHE A 573 -14.91 -45.17 36.42
N PHE A 574 -14.23 -44.43 37.30
CA PHE A 574 -14.59 -43.03 37.64
C PHE A 574 -13.48 -41.97 37.54
N LYS A 575 -12.32 -42.26 36.96
CA LYS A 575 -11.37 -41.20 36.59
C LYS A 575 -11.69 -40.71 35.18
N LYS A 576 -11.81 -39.39 35.01
CA LYS A 576 -11.75 -38.78 33.68
C LYS A 576 -10.45 -39.23 33.03
N SER A 577 -10.49 -39.59 31.74
CA SER A 577 -9.27 -39.89 30.99
C SER A 577 -8.29 -38.71 31.14
N LYS A 578 -6.99 -38.99 31.33
CA LYS A 578 -5.95 -37.96 31.41
C LYS A 578 -6.07 -36.95 30.25
N GLN A 579 -6.47 -37.46 29.09
CA GLN A 579 -6.75 -36.68 27.87
C GLN A 579 -7.83 -35.59 28.04
N GLU A 580 -8.92 -35.83 28.80
CA GLU A 580 -9.93 -34.79 29.07
C GLU A 580 -9.44 -33.74 30.09
N GLN A 581 -8.45 -34.07 30.91
CA GLN A 581 -7.80 -33.12 31.82
C GLN A 581 -6.80 -32.23 31.08
N GLU A 582 -6.04 -32.82 30.15
CA GLU A 582 -5.11 -32.13 29.24
C GLU A 582 -5.86 -31.13 28.34
N ASP A 583 -6.94 -31.55 27.68
CA ASP A 583 -7.80 -30.68 26.86
C ASP A 583 -8.39 -29.49 27.66
N ALA A 584 -8.66 -29.67 28.96
CA ALA A 584 -9.22 -28.64 29.82
C ALA A 584 -8.18 -27.62 30.35
N ILE A 585 -6.90 -27.98 30.36
CA ILE A 585 -5.78 -27.10 30.75
C ILE A 585 -5.36 -26.25 29.55
N GLU A 586 -5.35 -26.82 28.34
CA GLU A 586 -4.99 -26.11 27.10
C GLU A 586 -5.93 -24.92 26.79
N ASP A 587 -7.23 -25.04 27.09
CA ASP A 587 -8.24 -24.03 26.76
C ASP A 587 -8.36 -22.87 27.79
N ARG A 588 -7.50 -22.82 28.82
CA ARG A 588 -7.55 -21.78 29.88
C ARG A 588 -6.56 -20.65 29.64
N SER A 589 -7.08 -19.42 29.55
CA SER A 589 -6.26 -18.20 29.46
C SER A 589 -5.53 -17.81 30.76
N ILE A 590 -5.84 -18.45 31.89
CA ILE A 590 -5.22 -18.19 33.19
C ILE A 590 -4.58 -19.51 33.67
N PRO A 591 -3.24 -19.55 33.81
CA PRO A 591 -2.55 -20.70 34.37
C PRO A 591 -3.05 -20.97 35.80
N ALA A 592 -3.29 -22.24 36.14
CA ALA A 592 -3.44 -22.64 37.53
C ALA A 592 -2.05 -22.69 38.16
N TYR A 593 -1.84 -21.96 39.26
CA TYR A 593 -0.60 -21.99 40.01
C TYR A 593 -0.82 -22.73 41.32
N ASP A 594 0.12 -23.57 41.71
CA ASP A 594 0.14 -24.19 43.03
C ASP A 594 0.66 -23.18 44.06
N TYR A 595 -0.26 -22.68 44.87
CA TYR A 595 0.03 -21.64 45.87
C TYR A 595 0.92 -22.16 47.01
N GLU A 596 0.89 -23.45 47.30
CA GLU A 596 1.72 -24.08 48.34
C GLU A 596 3.20 -24.11 47.91
N ASP A 597 3.49 -24.48 46.66
CA ASP A 597 4.85 -24.49 46.11
C ASP A 597 5.42 -23.09 45.94
N LEU A 598 4.58 -22.13 45.51
CA LEU A 598 4.98 -20.73 45.45
C LEU A 598 5.27 -20.19 46.86
N ALA A 599 4.44 -20.49 47.86
CA ALA A 599 4.68 -20.08 49.24
C ALA A 599 5.99 -20.67 49.78
N ALA A 600 6.28 -21.94 49.50
CA ALA A 600 7.55 -22.57 49.87
C ALA A 600 8.76 -21.93 49.18
N LYS A 601 8.66 -21.63 47.87
CA LYS A 601 9.74 -21.00 47.10
C LYS A 601 10.06 -19.58 47.57
N TRP A 602 9.03 -18.80 47.94
CA TRP A 602 9.15 -17.41 48.37
C TRP A 602 9.32 -17.24 49.89
N ALA A 603 9.16 -18.29 50.69
CA ALA A 603 9.54 -18.28 52.11
C ALA A 603 11.07 -18.28 52.31
N SER A 604 11.84 -18.69 51.29
CA SER A 604 13.31 -18.65 51.33
C SER A 604 13.83 -17.21 51.19
N GLU A 605 14.48 -16.71 52.24
CA GLU A 605 15.04 -15.36 52.31
C GLU A 605 16.04 -15.07 51.18
N LYS A 606 16.83 -16.06 50.77
CA LYS A 606 17.77 -15.95 49.63
C LYS A 606 17.06 -15.66 48.30
N ASN A 607 15.90 -16.27 48.06
CA ASN A 607 15.10 -16.01 46.85
C ASN A 607 14.44 -14.64 46.91
N VAL A 608 14.01 -14.22 48.10
CA VAL A 608 13.45 -12.88 48.33
C VAL A 608 14.52 -11.82 48.11
N GLU A 609 15.75 -12.04 48.56
CA GLU A 609 16.89 -11.14 48.31
C GLU A 609 17.29 -11.09 46.83
N ALA A 610 17.29 -12.22 46.13
CA ALA A 610 17.51 -12.26 44.68
C ALA A 610 16.41 -11.50 43.92
N LEU A 611 15.16 -11.58 44.38
CA LEU A 611 14.05 -10.79 43.87
C LEU A 611 14.22 -9.30 44.24
N ARG A 612 14.70 -9.00 45.45
CA ARG A 612 14.95 -7.64 45.97
C ARG A 612 15.87 -6.85 45.05
N ARG A 613 16.88 -7.50 44.45
CA ARG A 613 17.79 -6.90 43.44
C ARG A 613 17.07 -6.35 42.19
N LYS A 614 15.87 -6.83 41.87
CA LYS A 614 15.04 -6.31 40.77
C LYS A 614 14.19 -5.10 41.19
N PHE A 615 14.15 -4.76 42.46
CA PHE A 615 13.52 -3.55 42.97
C PHE A 615 14.59 -2.45 43.12
N THR A 616 14.18 -1.23 42.79
CA THR A 616 15.00 -0.01 42.78
C THR A 616 15.72 0.27 44.10
N SER A 617 15.25 -0.32 45.21
CA SER A 617 15.82 -0.14 46.54
C SER A 617 17.17 -0.85 46.78
N THR A 618 17.63 -1.76 45.91
CA THR A 618 18.89 -2.51 46.19
C THR A 618 19.85 -2.72 45.03
N ALA A 619 19.52 -2.32 43.79
CA ALA A 619 20.51 -2.33 42.69
C ALA A 619 21.72 -1.39 42.95
N LEU A 620 21.67 -0.58 44.00
CA LEU A 620 22.66 0.42 44.40
C LEU A 620 23.59 -0.05 45.54
N ALA A 621 23.37 -1.22 46.15
CA ALA A 621 24.18 -1.73 47.27
C ALA A 621 25.22 -2.80 46.87
N ALA A 622 25.21 -3.27 45.63
CA ALA A 622 26.16 -4.26 45.13
C ALA A 622 27.23 -3.58 44.26
N GLY A 623 28.12 -2.84 44.92
CA GLY A 623 29.43 -2.47 44.39
C GLY A 623 30.49 -3.01 45.34
N ASP A 624 31.05 -4.16 44.97
CA ASP A 624 32.33 -4.75 45.35
C ASP A 624 32.79 -4.62 46.81
N ASP A 625 32.55 -5.68 47.61
CA ASP A 625 33.30 -6.02 48.83
C ASP A 625 33.10 -7.52 49.10
N ASP A 626 33.95 -8.36 48.51
CA ASP A 626 34.13 -9.77 48.86
C ASP A 626 35.47 -9.89 49.61
N ASP A 627 35.42 -9.91 50.95
CA ASP A 627 36.25 -10.75 51.82
C ASP A 627 36.18 -10.29 53.29
N GLY A 628 35.73 -11.19 54.20
CA GLY A 628 36.03 -11.10 55.64
C GLY A 628 34.88 -11.40 56.61
N ASP A 629 34.85 -12.63 57.11
CA ASP A 629 34.04 -13.15 58.23
C ASP A 629 33.95 -12.24 59.47
N GLY A 630 32.77 -12.20 60.13
CA GLY A 630 32.63 -11.65 61.49
C GLY A 630 31.20 -11.44 61.99
N ASP A 631 30.67 -12.42 62.71
CA ASP A 631 29.44 -12.44 63.53
C ASP A 631 29.33 -11.26 64.53
N ALA A 632 28.16 -10.58 64.58
CA ALA A 632 27.57 -10.04 65.83
C ALA A 632 26.19 -9.35 65.62
N ASN A 633 25.15 -10.04 66.13
CA ASN A 633 23.92 -9.56 66.78
C ASN A 633 22.98 -8.50 66.16
N ASP A 634 21.77 -9.00 65.93
CA ASP A 634 20.45 -8.36 65.93
C ASP A 634 20.13 -7.59 67.24
N SER A 635 19.64 -6.35 67.14
CA SER A 635 18.55 -5.83 68.00
C SER A 635 18.12 -4.40 67.59
N ASP A 636 16.79 -4.25 67.51
CA ASP A 636 15.98 -3.03 67.66
C ASP A 636 15.77 -2.10 66.45
N PHE A 637 14.73 -2.40 65.67
CA PHE A 637 13.89 -1.34 65.11
C PHE A 637 12.41 -1.77 65.04
N GLU A 638 11.76 -1.80 66.20
CA GLU A 638 10.29 -1.77 66.28
C GLU A 638 9.76 -0.35 65.99
N GLY A 639 8.77 -0.30 65.10
CA GLY A 639 7.69 0.67 65.17
C GLY A 639 7.90 1.99 64.43
N LEU A 640 7.09 2.21 63.40
CA LEU A 640 6.14 3.33 63.37
C LEU A 640 5.27 3.23 62.11
N GLY A 641 3.98 2.97 62.34
CA GLY A 641 2.94 3.15 61.35
C GLY A 641 2.60 4.63 61.15
N ASP A 642 2.24 4.93 59.91
CA ASP A 642 1.27 5.93 59.43
C ASP A 642 0.93 7.15 60.31
N SER A 643 1.31 8.35 59.87
CA SER A 643 0.36 9.45 59.63
C SER A 643 1.06 10.75 59.18
N ASN A 644 0.44 11.42 58.21
CA ASN A 644 0.52 12.83 57.81
C ASN A 644 1.18 13.81 58.81
N ASP A 645 2.06 14.70 58.34
CA ASP A 645 1.83 16.14 58.48
C ASP A 645 2.74 16.98 57.55
N GLU A 646 2.13 17.97 56.90
CA GLU A 646 2.79 19.01 56.11
C GLU A 646 3.33 20.10 57.04
N GLY A 647 4.50 20.68 56.73
CA GLY A 647 4.72 22.11 56.95
C GLY A 647 5.77 22.55 57.97
N ASP A 648 6.55 23.53 57.48
CA ASP A 648 7.20 24.64 58.18
C ASP A 648 8.41 24.38 59.08
N GLY A 649 9.58 24.42 58.43
CA GLY A 649 10.86 24.74 59.05
C GLY A 649 10.88 26.17 59.58
N VAL A 650 10.71 26.29 60.89
CA VAL A 650 10.99 27.50 61.67
C VAL A 650 12.50 27.68 61.80
N PHE A 651 12.98 28.83 61.34
CA PHE A 651 14.33 29.33 61.53
C PHE A 651 14.53 29.68 63.01
N GLU A 652 15.50 29.07 63.68
CA GLU A 652 15.96 29.50 65.02
C GLU A 652 17.44 29.85 64.96
N ASP A 653 17.70 31.13 65.24
CA ASP A 653 18.99 31.83 65.23
C ASP A 653 19.95 31.30 66.30
N LEU A 654 21.22 31.15 65.92
CA LEU A 654 22.28 30.57 66.75
C LEU A 654 23.24 31.67 67.24
N GLU A 655 22.90 32.36 68.32
CA GLU A 655 23.82 33.21 69.10
C GLU A 655 23.53 33.04 70.62
N ALA A 656 24.33 32.23 71.33
CA ALA A 656 24.82 32.48 72.69
C ALA A 656 25.68 31.30 73.20
N GLU A 657 26.83 31.67 73.77
CA GLU A 657 27.97 30.86 74.22
C GLU A 657 27.68 29.77 75.29
N GLY A 658 28.52 28.72 75.31
CA GLY A 658 28.64 27.83 76.48
C GLY A 658 29.39 26.50 76.32
N GLN A 659 30.67 26.54 75.92
CA GLN A 659 31.75 25.53 76.11
C GLN A 659 31.39 24.06 76.45
N GLN A 660 31.64 23.17 75.47
CA GLN A 660 32.43 21.95 75.65
C GLN A 660 32.94 21.50 74.28
N GLU A 661 34.26 21.49 74.07
CA GLU A 661 34.91 20.97 72.86
C GLU A 661 34.73 19.44 72.79
N PRO A 662 34.32 18.88 71.63
CA PRO A 662 34.82 17.61 71.16
C PRO A 662 35.81 17.80 70.01
N ALA A 663 36.75 16.87 69.92
CA ALA A 663 37.92 16.87 69.05
C ALA A 663 37.62 17.06 67.55
N GLN A 664 38.59 17.66 66.84
CA GLN A 664 38.59 17.79 65.38
C GLN A 664 38.55 16.39 64.72
N PRO A 665 37.64 16.13 63.77
CA PRO A 665 37.71 14.91 62.97
C PRO A 665 38.93 14.93 62.04
N THR A 666 39.57 13.78 61.88
CA THR A 666 40.72 13.57 61.00
C THR A 666 40.34 13.71 59.52
N VAL A 667 41.31 14.01 58.65
CA VAL A 667 41.09 14.26 57.20
C VAL A 667 40.39 13.06 56.53
N ASP A 668 40.70 11.85 57.01
CA ASP A 668 40.13 10.57 56.55
C ASP A 668 38.62 10.44 56.84
N ASP A 669 38.11 11.03 57.93
CA ASP A 669 36.67 11.02 58.25
C ASP A 669 35.88 11.98 57.35
N ILE A 670 36.49 13.10 56.96
CA ILE A 670 35.88 14.10 56.05
C ILE A 670 35.87 13.59 54.61
N GLU A 671 36.88 12.80 54.21
CA GLU A 671 36.93 12.14 52.90
C GLU A 671 35.93 10.99 52.82
N ALA A 672 35.83 10.13 53.85
CA ALA A 672 34.79 9.11 53.93
C ALA A 672 33.37 9.70 53.98
N GLU A 673 33.17 10.86 54.62
CA GLU A 673 31.89 11.56 54.63
C GLU A 673 31.60 12.25 53.28
N ARG A 674 32.62 12.75 52.57
CA ARG A 674 32.48 13.25 51.18
C ARG A 674 32.14 12.13 50.21
N GLU A 675 32.75 10.96 50.33
CA GLU A 675 32.45 9.79 49.51
C GLU A 675 31.03 9.27 49.79
N LYS A 676 30.61 9.18 51.06
CA LYS A 676 29.22 8.85 51.41
C LYS A 676 28.23 9.89 50.86
N ASN A 677 28.57 11.17 50.88
CA ASN A 677 27.75 12.24 50.30
C ASN A 677 27.77 12.24 48.77
N ALA A 678 28.86 11.82 48.13
CA ALA A 678 28.97 11.65 46.69
C ALA A 678 28.15 10.45 46.22
N LYS A 679 28.29 9.29 46.88
CA LYS A 679 27.46 8.10 46.66
C LYS A 679 25.98 8.41 46.87
N ARG A 680 25.61 9.14 47.93
CA ARG A 680 24.21 9.62 48.13
C ARG A 680 23.73 10.57 47.03
N LYS A 681 24.58 11.45 46.50
CA LYS A 681 24.22 12.34 45.39
C LYS A 681 24.06 11.59 44.06
N GLU A 682 24.90 10.60 43.81
CA GLU A 682 24.78 9.71 42.66
C GLU A 682 23.55 8.82 42.78
N GLU A 683 23.26 8.28 43.97
CA GLU A 683 22.05 7.53 44.27
C GLU A 683 20.80 8.39 44.07
N LEU A 684 20.80 9.63 44.58
CA LEU A 684 19.73 10.60 44.35
C LEU A 684 19.59 10.97 42.88
N LYS A 685 20.70 11.05 42.12
CA LYS A 685 20.68 11.33 40.68
C LYS A 685 20.12 10.14 39.89
N MET A 686 20.53 8.92 40.20
CA MET A 686 20.00 7.70 39.57
C MET A 686 18.53 7.47 39.91
N ARG A 687 18.15 7.69 41.18
CA ARG A 687 16.74 7.66 41.62
C ARG A 687 15.92 8.74 40.93
N PHE A 688 16.47 9.94 40.75
CA PHE A 688 15.82 11.02 39.99
C PHE A 688 15.72 10.69 38.49
N GLU A 689 16.73 10.08 37.89
CA GLU A 689 16.71 9.63 36.50
C GLU A 689 15.73 8.47 36.25
N GLU A 690 15.45 7.62 37.25
CA GLU A 690 14.49 6.53 37.17
C GLU A 690 13.05 6.96 37.53
N GLU A 691 12.87 7.84 38.52
CA GLU A 691 11.57 8.50 38.83
C GLU A 691 11.11 9.42 37.68
N ASP A 692 12.07 10.05 36.99
CA ASP A 692 11.85 10.93 35.83
C ASP A 692 12.35 10.28 34.52
N ARG A 693 12.20 8.96 34.40
CA ARG A 693 12.62 8.15 33.22
C ARG A 693 12.01 8.62 31.91
N GLU A 694 10.78 9.14 31.98
CA GLU A 694 10.13 9.84 30.87
C GLU A 694 10.41 11.35 30.85
N GLY A 695 10.93 11.94 31.93
CA GLY A 695 11.18 13.36 32.10
C GLY A 695 12.36 13.86 31.26
N PHE A 696 13.51 13.18 31.30
CA PHE A 696 14.68 13.54 30.48
C PHE A 696 14.44 13.37 28.97
N LEU A 697 13.60 12.40 28.59
CA LEU A 697 13.15 12.17 27.21
C LEU A 697 11.88 12.95 26.84
N ASN A 698 11.23 13.61 27.80
CA ASN A 698 10.13 14.54 27.55
C ASN A 698 10.71 15.91 27.22
N ASP A 699 10.54 16.33 25.97
CA ASP A 699 10.89 17.69 25.53
C ASP A 699 10.26 18.80 26.41
N LYS A 700 9.16 18.49 27.12
CA LYS A 700 8.51 19.39 28.09
C LYS A 700 9.37 19.71 29.32
N ALA A 701 10.20 18.78 29.79
CA ALA A 701 11.07 19.01 30.95
C ALA A 701 12.34 19.74 30.54
N ASN A 702 12.92 19.41 29.37
CA ASN A 702 14.07 20.11 28.80
C ASN A 702 13.75 21.58 28.45
N ALA A 703 12.57 21.86 27.87
CA ALA A 703 12.14 23.24 27.58
C ALA A 703 11.96 24.10 28.84
N ARG A 704 11.57 23.49 29.99
CA ARG A 704 11.50 24.20 31.28
C ARG A 704 12.87 24.51 31.86
N ARG A 705 13.89 23.68 31.58
CA ARG A 705 15.25 23.83 32.12
C ARG A 705 16.07 24.88 31.38
N GLU A 706 15.88 25.04 30.06
CA GLU A 706 16.62 26.01 29.24
C GLU A 706 16.02 27.43 29.17
N GLY A 707 14.92 27.71 29.88
CA GLY A 707 14.33 29.07 29.93
C GLY A 707 13.83 29.59 28.56
N GLY A 708 13.67 28.69 27.58
CA GLY A 708 13.13 28.98 26.26
C GLY A 708 11.61 28.89 26.27
N ASP A 709 10.95 29.99 25.92
CA ASP A 709 9.50 30.07 25.68
C ASP A 709 9.06 28.86 24.82
N VAL A 710 8.05 28.13 25.30
CA VAL A 710 7.53 26.87 24.76
C VAL A 710 7.52 26.90 23.23
N GLN A 711 8.54 26.34 22.58
CA GLN A 711 8.44 26.02 21.17
C GLN A 711 7.63 24.73 21.09
N GLU A 712 6.31 24.89 20.97
CA GLU A 712 5.55 24.01 20.08
C GLU A 712 6.47 23.72 18.89
N PHE A 713 6.84 22.46 18.67
CA PHE A 713 7.64 22.03 17.53
C PHE A 713 7.30 22.90 16.33
N GLY A 714 8.27 23.66 15.81
CA GLY A 714 8.05 24.34 14.54
C GLY A 714 7.57 23.29 13.54
N GLU A 715 6.59 23.59 12.69
CA GLU A 715 5.99 22.62 11.74
C GLU A 715 7.04 21.83 10.93
N ASP A 716 8.22 22.43 10.71
CA ASP A 716 9.42 21.82 10.11
C ASP A 716 9.95 20.61 10.92
N GLN A 717 10.04 20.72 12.25
CA GLN A 717 10.55 19.67 13.14
C GLN A 717 9.59 18.49 13.24
N TRP A 718 8.27 18.72 13.14
CA TRP A 718 7.30 17.62 13.24
C TRP A 718 7.43 16.63 12.08
N TYR A 719 7.57 17.11 10.84
CA TYR A 719 7.74 16.23 9.68
C TYR A 719 9.03 15.42 9.74
N GLU A 720 10.14 16.05 10.15
CA GLU A 720 11.43 15.38 10.30
C GLU A 720 11.42 14.38 11.47
N ALA A 721 10.79 14.73 12.60
CA ALA A 721 10.62 13.83 13.75
C ALA A 721 9.79 12.60 13.41
N GLN A 722 8.66 12.76 12.71
CA GLN A 722 7.85 11.62 12.26
C GLN A 722 8.63 10.71 11.31
N LYS A 723 9.42 11.29 10.41
CA LYS A 723 10.27 10.51 9.50
C LYS A 723 11.39 9.79 10.26
N ALA A 724 11.99 10.41 11.27
CA ALA A 724 13.00 9.81 12.12
C ALA A 724 12.44 8.64 12.95
N MET A 725 11.22 8.79 13.51
CA MET A 725 10.53 7.69 14.20
C MET A 725 10.26 6.51 13.27
N ILE A 726 9.79 6.77 12.05
CA ILE A 726 9.58 5.73 11.04
C ILE A 726 10.89 5.04 10.68
N GLN A 727 11.98 5.79 10.49
CA GLN A 727 13.30 5.24 10.17
C GLN A 727 13.83 4.39 11.33
N LYS A 728 13.73 4.88 12.58
CA LYS A 728 14.12 4.13 13.78
C LYS A 728 13.39 2.80 13.86
N GLN A 729 12.09 2.76 13.55
CA GLN A 729 11.36 1.49 13.51
C GLN A 729 11.86 0.54 12.41
N LEU A 730 12.23 1.05 11.23
CA LEU A 730 12.79 0.22 10.15
C LEU A 730 14.17 -0.33 10.51
N ASP A 731 14.99 0.48 11.18
CA ASP A 731 16.32 0.09 11.64
C ASP A 731 16.21 -0.98 12.74
N ILE A 732 15.30 -0.81 13.72
CA ILE A 732 14.99 -1.82 14.75
C ILE A 732 14.57 -3.15 14.10
N ASN A 733 13.62 -3.10 13.15
CA ASN A 733 13.18 -4.33 12.47
C ASN A 733 14.35 -5.05 11.80
N LYS A 734 15.29 -4.29 11.21
CA LYS A 734 16.44 -4.87 10.52
C LYS A 734 17.42 -5.52 11.49
N GLU A 735 17.74 -4.85 12.60
CA GLU A 735 18.63 -5.37 13.65
C GLU A 735 18.06 -6.66 14.27
N GLU A 736 16.76 -6.70 14.56
CA GLU A 736 16.10 -7.90 15.11
C GLU A 736 16.14 -9.09 14.14
N PHE A 737 15.95 -8.86 12.83
CA PHE A 737 15.99 -9.93 11.84
C PHE A 737 17.40 -10.38 11.43
N GLU A 738 18.44 -9.58 11.69
CA GLU A 738 19.83 -9.97 11.43
C GLU A 738 20.37 -10.96 12.47
N ASN A 739 19.78 -11.00 13.66
CA ASN A 739 20.13 -11.95 14.72
C ASN A 739 19.59 -13.37 14.47
N LEU A 740 18.64 -13.55 13.54
CA LEU A 740 18.01 -14.85 13.23
C LEU A 740 18.75 -15.59 12.11
N ASP A 741 18.80 -16.92 12.23
CA ASP A 741 19.31 -17.80 11.17
C ASP A 741 18.45 -17.72 9.89
N GLU A 742 19.00 -18.03 8.72
CA GLU A 742 18.35 -17.81 7.41
C GLU A 742 17.03 -18.59 7.24
N ARG A 743 16.96 -19.81 7.79
CA ARG A 743 15.74 -20.61 7.78
C ARG A 743 14.66 -20.01 8.69
N GLN A 744 15.04 -19.56 9.88
CA GLN A 744 14.12 -18.91 10.83
C GLN A 744 13.66 -17.55 10.30
N ARG A 745 14.58 -16.81 9.69
CA ARG A 745 14.33 -15.53 9.06
C ARG A 745 13.35 -15.65 7.90
N SER A 746 13.53 -16.62 7.00
CA SER A 746 12.57 -16.85 5.91
C SER A 746 11.20 -17.26 6.42
N ALA A 747 11.10 -18.02 7.51
CA ALA A 747 9.82 -18.38 8.12
C ALA A 747 9.07 -17.17 8.73
N VAL A 748 9.79 -16.28 9.44
CA VAL A 748 9.22 -15.12 10.15
C VAL A 748 9.04 -13.89 9.25
N GLU A 749 10.11 -13.46 8.56
CA GLU A 749 10.11 -12.28 7.69
C GLU A 749 9.45 -12.57 6.33
N GLY A 750 9.44 -13.85 5.92
CA GLY A 750 9.06 -14.25 4.58
C GLY A 750 10.17 -14.00 3.55
N TYR A 751 9.80 -14.03 2.28
CA TYR A 751 10.73 -13.75 1.19
C TYR A 751 10.82 -12.26 0.90
N ARG A 752 12.01 -11.69 1.12
CA ARG A 752 12.27 -10.25 1.01
C ARG A 752 12.16 -9.73 -0.43
N ALA A 753 11.68 -8.50 -0.58
CA ALA A 753 11.73 -7.79 -1.86
C ALA A 753 13.18 -7.63 -2.34
N GLY A 754 13.40 -7.64 -3.66
CA GLY A 754 14.72 -7.51 -4.28
C GLY A 754 15.39 -8.83 -4.67
N LYS A 755 14.97 -9.95 -4.06
CA LYS A 755 15.42 -11.30 -4.43
C LYS A 755 14.73 -11.78 -5.71
N TYR A 756 15.42 -12.64 -6.45
CA TYR A 756 14.86 -13.34 -7.62
C TYR A 756 14.28 -14.66 -7.13
N ALA A 757 13.03 -14.99 -7.47
CA ALA A 757 12.36 -16.17 -6.96
C ALA A 757 11.59 -16.92 -8.05
N LYS A 758 11.49 -18.24 -7.89
CA LYS A 758 10.59 -19.12 -8.63
C LYS A 758 9.34 -19.37 -7.80
N VAL A 759 8.18 -19.13 -8.39
CA VAL A 759 6.87 -19.33 -7.77
C VAL A 759 6.17 -20.46 -8.52
N VAL A 760 5.85 -21.54 -7.82
CA VAL A 760 5.09 -22.67 -8.36
C VAL A 760 3.61 -22.45 -8.07
N LEU A 761 2.80 -22.46 -9.13
CA LEU A 761 1.34 -22.42 -9.04
C LEU A 761 0.76 -23.72 -9.59
N GLU A 762 -0.11 -24.35 -8.82
CA GLU A 762 -0.89 -25.52 -9.22
C GLU A 762 -2.33 -25.12 -9.57
N GLY A 763 -3.04 -25.96 -10.31
CA GLY A 763 -4.43 -25.73 -10.67
C GLY A 763 -4.64 -24.69 -11.77
N VAL A 764 -3.64 -24.45 -12.64
CA VAL A 764 -3.73 -23.43 -13.69
C VAL A 764 -4.44 -23.99 -14.93
N PRO A 765 -5.46 -23.30 -15.47
CA PRO A 765 -6.17 -23.78 -16.65
C PRO A 765 -5.25 -24.01 -17.87
N ALA A 766 -5.38 -25.16 -18.53
CA ALA A 766 -4.58 -25.51 -19.73
C ALA A 766 -4.70 -24.48 -20.87
N GLU A 767 -5.86 -23.83 -20.99
CA GLU A 767 -6.11 -22.79 -22.00
C GLU A 767 -5.13 -21.62 -21.88
N PHE A 768 -4.71 -21.27 -20.66
CA PHE A 768 -3.72 -20.22 -20.44
C PHE A 768 -2.35 -20.58 -21.03
N VAL A 769 -1.89 -21.81 -20.81
CA VAL A 769 -0.60 -22.28 -21.35
C VAL A 769 -0.62 -22.30 -22.87
N LYS A 770 -1.74 -22.73 -23.48
CA LYS A 770 -1.91 -22.76 -24.95
C LYS A 770 -1.98 -21.38 -25.59
N LEU A 771 -2.59 -20.40 -24.91
CA LEU A 771 -2.81 -19.03 -25.40
C LEU A 771 -1.76 -18.04 -24.89
N PHE A 772 -0.70 -18.52 -24.24
CA PHE A 772 0.34 -17.68 -23.67
C PHE A 772 1.08 -16.91 -24.78
N ASP A 773 1.20 -15.59 -24.59
CA ASP A 773 1.98 -14.70 -25.45
C ASP A 773 2.91 -13.86 -24.56
N ALA A 774 4.22 -13.95 -24.83
CA ALA A 774 5.26 -13.24 -24.09
C ALA A 774 5.15 -11.70 -24.19
N ARG A 775 4.39 -11.17 -25.14
CA ARG A 775 4.11 -9.71 -25.25
C ARG A 775 3.18 -9.20 -24.16
N ARG A 776 2.37 -10.06 -23.55
CA ARG A 776 1.47 -9.71 -22.45
C ARG A 776 2.22 -9.94 -21.13
N PRO A 777 2.58 -8.88 -20.38
CA PRO A 777 3.30 -9.06 -19.13
C PRO A 777 2.39 -9.72 -18.09
N ILE A 778 2.92 -10.72 -17.40
CA ILE A 778 2.24 -11.35 -16.27
C ILE A 778 2.65 -10.63 -15.00
N VAL A 779 1.65 -10.17 -14.26
CA VAL A 779 1.80 -9.60 -12.92
C VAL A 779 1.25 -10.60 -11.92
N VAL A 780 1.93 -10.75 -10.79
CA VAL A 780 1.54 -11.62 -9.70
C VAL A 780 1.38 -10.74 -8.47
N GLY A 781 0.17 -10.58 -7.96
CA GLY A 781 -0.11 -9.73 -6.79
C GLY A 781 -0.51 -10.57 -5.59
N GLY A 782 0.15 -10.40 -4.46
CA GLY A 782 -0.27 -11.01 -3.21
C GLY A 782 -1.55 -10.37 -2.68
N LEU A 783 -2.50 -11.22 -2.30
CA LEU A 783 -3.76 -10.83 -1.70
C LEU A 783 -3.61 -10.78 -0.17
N SER A 784 -4.20 -9.78 0.46
CA SER A 784 -4.35 -9.80 1.92
C SER A 784 -5.49 -10.71 2.35
N ALA A 785 -5.49 -11.17 3.61
CA ALA A 785 -6.57 -11.98 4.16
C ALA A 785 -7.96 -11.31 4.07
N THR A 786 -8.01 -9.98 4.04
CA THR A 786 -9.28 -9.26 3.85
C THR A 786 -9.77 -9.31 2.41
N GLU A 787 -8.86 -9.29 1.44
CA GLU A 787 -9.18 -9.29 0.01
C GLU A 787 -9.73 -10.61 -0.49
N ASP A 788 -9.51 -11.71 0.21
CA ASP A 788 -10.11 -13.00 -0.14
C ASP A 788 -11.63 -13.06 0.16
N ARG A 789 -12.10 -12.24 1.11
CA ARG A 789 -13.51 -12.21 1.51
C ARG A 789 -14.35 -11.40 0.52
N PHE A 790 -15.61 -11.81 0.36
CA PHE A 790 -16.61 -11.11 -0.45
C PHE A 790 -17.64 -10.38 0.41
N GLY A 791 -18.12 -9.24 -0.07
CA GLY A 791 -19.18 -8.50 0.58
C GLY A 791 -19.67 -7.33 -0.28
N TYR A 792 -20.41 -6.40 0.33
CA TYR A 792 -20.81 -5.17 -0.34
C TYR A 792 -19.79 -4.06 -0.08
N LEU A 793 -19.28 -3.47 -1.15
CA LEU A 793 -18.44 -2.29 -1.06
C LEU A 793 -19.29 -1.05 -1.29
N GLN A 794 -19.23 -0.12 -0.33
CA GLN A 794 -19.72 1.22 -0.55
C GLN A 794 -18.60 2.08 -1.14
N VAL A 795 -18.79 2.49 -2.39
CA VAL A 795 -17.84 3.28 -3.15
C VAL A 795 -18.34 4.70 -3.38
N ARG A 796 -17.43 5.67 -3.42
CA ARG A 796 -17.71 7.03 -3.88
C ARG A 796 -17.29 7.15 -5.35
N ILE A 797 -18.26 7.08 -6.25
CA ILE A 797 -18.05 7.02 -7.70
C ILE A 797 -18.53 8.29 -8.40
N LYS A 798 -17.80 8.68 -9.45
CA LYS A 798 -18.14 9.78 -10.34
C LYS A 798 -17.90 9.37 -11.78
N ARG A 799 -18.83 9.74 -12.66
CA ARG A 799 -18.65 9.60 -14.10
C ARG A 799 -17.43 10.39 -14.56
N HIS A 800 -16.60 9.77 -15.40
CA HIS A 800 -15.42 10.45 -15.92
C HIS A 800 -15.81 11.66 -16.79
N ARG A 801 -15.02 12.73 -16.71
CA ARG A 801 -15.29 14.03 -17.38
C ARG A 801 -15.43 13.92 -18.91
N TRP A 802 -14.69 13.00 -19.52
CA TRP A 802 -14.70 12.79 -20.98
C TRP A 802 -15.57 11.63 -21.43
N HIS A 803 -16.19 10.89 -20.50
CA HIS A 803 -17.10 9.81 -20.87
C HIS A 803 -18.46 10.39 -21.29
N LYS A 804 -18.92 10.09 -22.51
CA LYS A 804 -20.11 10.74 -23.10
C LYS A 804 -21.42 10.36 -22.42
N ARG A 805 -21.61 9.08 -22.06
CA ARG A 805 -22.87 8.54 -21.55
C ARG A 805 -22.94 8.62 -20.02
N ILE A 806 -24.13 8.76 -19.45
CA ILE A 806 -24.34 8.59 -18.01
C ILE A 806 -24.47 7.12 -17.65
N LEU A 807 -24.04 6.74 -16.45
CA LEU A 807 -24.11 5.36 -16.00
C LEU A 807 -25.45 5.11 -15.33
N LYS A 808 -26.03 3.95 -15.61
CA LYS A 808 -27.34 3.53 -15.12
C LYS A 808 -27.17 2.50 -14.01
N THR A 809 -28.01 2.57 -12.99
CA THR A 809 -28.05 1.58 -11.92
C THR A 809 -28.47 0.21 -12.44
N ASN A 810 -27.85 -0.86 -11.95
CA ASN A 810 -28.03 -2.26 -12.39
C ASN A 810 -27.59 -2.53 -13.84
N ASP A 811 -26.86 -1.60 -14.48
CA ASP A 811 -26.16 -1.93 -15.71
C ASP A 811 -24.75 -2.44 -15.33
N PRO A 812 -24.24 -3.48 -16.01
CA PRO A 812 -22.96 -4.06 -15.65
C PRO A 812 -21.82 -3.08 -15.93
N LEU A 813 -20.86 -3.04 -15.01
CA LEU A 813 -19.69 -2.17 -15.07
C LEU A 813 -18.46 -2.97 -14.64
N ILE A 814 -17.37 -2.84 -15.40
CA ILE A 814 -16.11 -3.50 -15.09
C ILE A 814 -15.33 -2.60 -14.13
N PHE A 815 -15.04 -3.10 -12.94
CA PHE A 815 -14.22 -2.45 -11.94
C PHE A 815 -12.80 -3.01 -12.04
N SER A 816 -11.82 -2.12 -12.16
CA SER A 816 -10.43 -2.43 -11.80
C SER A 816 -10.21 -1.91 -10.40
N LEU A 817 -10.20 -2.84 -9.44
CA LEU A 817 -10.10 -2.53 -8.03
C LEU A 817 -9.06 -3.46 -7.38
N GLY A 818 -8.02 -2.87 -6.79
CA GLY A 818 -6.84 -3.62 -6.36
C GLY A 818 -6.20 -4.37 -7.53
N TRP A 819 -5.77 -5.62 -7.31
CA TRP A 819 -5.27 -6.48 -8.40
C TRP A 819 -6.38 -6.95 -9.34
N ARG A 820 -7.59 -7.16 -8.81
CA ARG A 820 -8.68 -7.79 -9.54
C ARG A 820 -9.36 -6.85 -10.53
N ARG A 821 -9.77 -7.43 -11.65
CA ARG A 821 -10.68 -6.84 -12.62
C ARG A 821 -11.91 -7.71 -12.68
N PHE A 822 -13.07 -7.12 -12.43
CA PHE A 822 -14.31 -7.88 -12.42
C PHE A 822 -15.49 -7.01 -12.83
N GLN A 823 -16.47 -7.63 -13.45
CA GLN A 823 -17.73 -7.03 -13.81
C GLN A 823 -18.76 -7.25 -12.69
N THR A 824 -19.42 -6.18 -12.27
CA THR A 824 -20.51 -6.22 -11.28
C THR A 824 -21.61 -5.22 -11.64
N MET A 825 -22.74 -5.28 -10.94
CA MET A 825 -23.90 -4.40 -11.14
C MET A 825 -24.03 -3.39 -10.00
N PRO A 826 -23.50 -2.15 -10.16
CA PRO A 826 -23.61 -1.12 -9.12
C PRO A 826 -25.02 -0.59 -8.94
N ILE A 827 -25.38 -0.35 -7.68
CA ILE A 827 -26.51 0.50 -7.28
C ILE A 827 -26.02 1.87 -6.88
N TYR A 828 -26.39 2.89 -7.65
CA TYR A 828 -26.09 4.28 -7.29
C TYR A 828 -27.07 4.79 -6.24
N SER A 829 -26.56 5.52 -5.25
CA SER A 829 -27.34 6.13 -4.18
C SER A 829 -26.77 7.51 -3.81
N THR A 830 -27.58 8.29 -3.10
CA THR A 830 -27.19 9.59 -2.55
C THR A 830 -27.78 9.74 -1.15
N THR A 831 -27.04 10.40 -0.26
CA THR A 831 -27.53 10.71 1.08
C THR A 831 -28.53 11.87 1.03
N ASP A 832 -29.79 11.62 1.36
CA ASP A 832 -30.81 12.67 1.50
C ASP A 832 -30.54 13.42 2.81
N SER A 833 -29.80 14.54 2.73
CA SER A 833 -29.37 15.35 3.89
C SER A 833 -28.73 14.52 5.02
N ARG A 834 -27.88 13.54 4.66
CA ARG A 834 -27.20 12.60 5.59
C ARG A 834 -28.12 11.72 6.46
N THR A 835 -29.40 11.59 6.12
CA THR A 835 -30.34 10.77 6.91
C THR A 835 -30.51 9.35 6.39
N ARG A 836 -30.44 9.14 5.07
CA ARG A 836 -30.70 7.84 4.43
C ARG A 836 -30.05 7.76 3.06
N ASN A 837 -29.69 6.56 2.64
CA ASN A 837 -29.14 6.29 1.32
C ASN A 837 -30.26 6.04 0.30
N ARG A 838 -30.63 7.09 -0.44
CA ARG A 838 -31.67 7.01 -1.46
C ARG A 838 -31.09 6.52 -2.78
N MET A 839 -31.64 5.45 -3.33
CA MET A 839 -31.31 4.94 -4.66
C MET A 839 -31.54 6.00 -5.76
N LEU A 840 -30.54 6.16 -6.62
CA LEU A 840 -30.58 6.89 -7.87
C LEU A 840 -30.78 5.93 -9.05
N LYS A 841 -31.39 6.43 -10.12
CA LYS A 841 -31.52 5.66 -11.38
C LYS A 841 -30.27 5.76 -12.25
N TYR A 842 -29.59 6.90 -12.16
CA TYR A 842 -28.40 7.25 -12.93
C TYR A 842 -27.41 7.97 -12.03
N THR A 843 -26.13 7.90 -12.39
CA THR A 843 -25.11 8.78 -11.83
C THR A 843 -25.40 10.23 -12.20
N PRO A 844 -25.27 11.20 -11.28
CA PRO A 844 -25.24 12.61 -11.62
C PRO A 844 -24.10 12.92 -12.60
N GLU A 845 -24.29 13.90 -13.49
CA GLU A 845 -23.34 14.15 -14.59
C GLU A 845 -21.95 14.63 -14.15
N HIS A 846 -21.89 15.44 -13.08
CA HIS A 846 -20.66 16.11 -12.63
C HIS A 846 -20.41 16.00 -11.11
N MET A 847 -21.24 15.23 -10.39
CA MET A 847 -21.17 15.08 -8.93
C MET A 847 -20.76 13.65 -8.56
N HIS A 848 -20.10 13.50 -7.41
CA HIS A 848 -19.89 12.19 -6.80
C HIS A 848 -21.20 11.67 -6.23
N CYS A 849 -21.46 10.39 -6.44
CA CYS A 849 -22.54 9.66 -5.78
C CYS A 849 -21.95 8.44 -5.08
N PHE A 850 -22.75 7.83 -4.21
CA PHE A 850 -22.38 6.55 -3.64
C PHE A 850 -22.79 5.46 -4.63
N GLY A 851 -21.95 4.45 -4.78
CA GLY A 851 -22.24 3.22 -5.47
C GLY A 851 -22.13 2.10 -4.44
N THR A 852 -23.04 1.14 -4.50
CA THR A 852 -22.91 -0.10 -3.75
C THR A 852 -22.76 -1.23 -4.74
N ILE A 853 -21.70 -2.01 -4.59
CA ILE A 853 -21.36 -3.14 -5.45
C ILE A 853 -21.15 -4.39 -4.61
N TYR A 854 -21.29 -5.55 -5.22
CA TYR A 854 -20.89 -6.83 -4.62
C TYR A 854 -19.55 -7.26 -5.22
N GLY A 855 -18.59 -7.60 -4.36
CA GLY A 855 -17.24 -7.98 -4.81
C GLY A 855 -16.28 -8.26 -3.65
N PRO A 856 -14.99 -8.48 -3.96
CA PRO A 856 -13.95 -8.70 -2.97
C PRO A 856 -13.75 -7.46 -2.10
N LEU A 857 -13.57 -7.66 -0.79
CA LEU A 857 -13.43 -6.58 0.19
C LEU A 857 -12.02 -6.00 0.12
N ILE A 858 -11.90 -4.71 -0.15
CA ILE A 858 -10.60 -4.02 -0.17
C ILE A 858 -10.57 -2.95 0.90
N ALA A 859 -9.37 -2.69 1.44
CA ALA A 859 -9.14 -1.61 2.38
C ALA A 859 -9.75 -0.27 1.89
N PRO A 860 -10.47 0.46 2.77
CA PRO A 860 -11.04 1.76 2.44
C PRO A 860 -10.01 2.77 1.92
N ASN A 861 -10.49 3.82 1.24
CA ASN A 861 -9.67 4.87 0.63
C ASN A 861 -8.78 4.41 -0.56
N THR A 862 -8.96 3.18 -1.04
CA THR A 862 -8.30 2.70 -2.27
C THR A 862 -9.02 3.26 -3.50
N GLY A 863 -8.23 3.77 -4.47
CA GLY A 863 -8.72 4.29 -5.75
C GLY A 863 -9.07 3.17 -6.73
N PHE A 864 -10.06 3.41 -7.60
CA PHE A 864 -10.43 2.46 -8.66
C PHE A 864 -10.89 3.17 -9.94
N VAL A 865 -10.85 2.42 -11.03
CA VAL A 865 -11.29 2.84 -12.37
C VAL A 865 -12.37 1.88 -12.86
N CYS A 866 -13.35 2.42 -13.58
CA CYS A 866 -14.43 1.65 -14.16
C CYS A 866 -14.51 1.79 -15.67
N PHE A 867 -14.92 0.71 -16.33
CA PHE A 867 -15.09 0.60 -17.77
C PHE A 867 -16.46 0.02 -18.11
N ASN A 868 -17.08 0.47 -19.20
CA ASN A 868 -18.28 -0.19 -19.73
C ASN A 868 -17.91 -1.42 -20.58
N SER A 869 -16.90 -1.25 -21.42
CA SER A 869 -16.33 -2.28 -22.30
C SER A 869 -14.85 -1.97 -22.50
N MET A 870 -14.03 -3.01 -22.59
CA MET A 870 -12.58 -2.89 -22.81
C MET A 870 -12.19 -3.06 -24.29
N SER A 871 -13.15 -3.42 -25.16
CA SER A 871 -12.91 -3.63 -26.59
C SER A 871 -12.36 -2.39 -27.30
N ALA A 872 -11.31 -2.59 -28.11
CA ALA A 872 -10.69 -1.58 -28.97
C ALA A 872 -11.63 -1.04 -30.06
N SER A 873 -12.70 -1.76 -30.40
CA SER A 873 -13.68 -1.33 -31.42
C SER A 873 -14.54 -0.14 -30.99
N THR A 874 -14.56 0.18 -29.69
CA THR A 874 -15.45 1.22 -29.15
C THR A 874 -14.95 2.61 -29.55
N PRO A 875 -15.71 3.39 -30.34
CA PRO A 875 -15.29 4.74 -30.68
C PRO A 875 -15.48 5.68 -29.48
N GLY A 876 -14.37 6.26 -29.01
CA GLY A 876 -14.35 7.28 -27.95
C GLY A 876 -13.67 6.82 -26.66
N PHE A 877 -13.86 7.59 -25.58
CA PHE A 877 -13.18 7.39 -24.31
C PHE A 877 -13.78 6.22 -23.51
N ARG A 878 -13.00 5.14 -23.31
CA ARG A 878 -13.45 3.86 -22.74
C ARG A 878 -13.66 3.90 -21.22
N ILE A 879 -12.84 4.67 -20.50
CA ILE A 879 -12.98 4.83 -19.04
C ILE A 879 -14.30 5.55 -18.75
N ALA A 880 -15.16 4.89 -17.99
CA ALA A 880 -16.53 5.31 -17.72
C ALA A 880 -16.65 6.14 -16.44
N ALA A 881 -15.98 5.70 -15.37
CA ALA A 881 -16.02 6.34 -14.07
C ALA A 881 -14.71 6.13 -13.30
N THR A 882 -14.48 6.99 -12.31
CA THR A 882 -13.41 6.88 -11.33
C THR A 882 -13.98 7.07 -9.93
N GLY A 883 -13.33 6.50 -8.94
CA GLY A 883 -13.82 6.56 -7.57
C GLY A 883 -12.82 6.10 -6.52
N THR A 884 -13.27 6.14 -5.28
CA THR A 884 -12.55 5.66 -4.10
C THR A 884 -13.49 4.81 -3.24
N ILE A 885 -12.98 3.79 -2.57
CA ILE A 885 -13.75 3.00 -1.59
C ILE A 885 -14.00 3.87 -0.35
N LEU A 886 -15.22 3.80 0.19
CA LEU A 886 -15.60 4.49 1.42
C LEU A 886 -15.71 3.51 2.60
N SER A 887 -16.46 2.42 2.46
CA SER A 887 -16.60 1.37 3.47
C SER A 887 -16.81 0.00 2.83
N VAL A 888 -16.65 -1.03 3.66
CA VAL A 888 -16.88 -2.44 3.34
C VAL A 888 -17.84 -3.01 4.38
N ASP A 889 -18.94 -3.61 3.93
CA ASP A 889 -20.00 -4.11 4.81
C ASP A 889 -20.62 -5.38 4.21
N GLU A 890 -21.18 -6.27 5.03
CA GLU A 890 -21.89 -7.47 4.53
C GLU A 890 -23.34 -7.17 4.11
N SER A 891 -23.93 -6.12 4.67
CA SER A 891 -25.30 -5.69 4.34
C SER A 891 -25.37 -4.17 4.21
N THR A 892 -26.22 -3.67 3.31
CA THR A 892 -26.36 -2.23 3.08
C THR A 892 -27.84 -1.82 3.02
N GLU A 893 -28.17 -0.74 3.72
CA GLU A 893 -29.52 -0.18 3.72
C GLU A 893 -29.67 0.88 2.62
N ILE A 894 -30.09 0.43 1.44
CA ILE A 894 -30.44 1.32 0.34
C ILE A 894 -31.95 1.40 0.21
N VAL A 895 -32.51 2.61 0.16
CA VAL A 895 -33.95 2.81 0.02
C VAL A 895 -34.32 3.47 -1.29
N LYS A 896 -35.37 2.99 -1.93
CA LYS A 896 -36.01 3.67 -3.08
C LYS A 896 -37.29 4.33 -2.62
N LYS A 897 -37.48 5.55 -3.11
CA LYS A 897 -38.72 6.28 -2.87
C LYS A 897 -39.86 5.67 -3.66
N LEU A 898 -40.89 5.20 -2.95
CA LEU A 898 -42.16 4.77 -3.53
C LEU A 898 -43.21 5.83 -3.21
N LYS A 899 -44.00 6.22 -4.22
CA LYS A 899 -45.15 7.11 -4.01
C LYS A 899 -46.42 6.32 -4.30
N LEU A 900 -47.26 6.15 -3.28
CA LEU A 900 -48.62 5.66 -3.48
C LEU A 900 -49.48 6.87 -3.83
N THR A 901 -50.16 6.84 -4.96
CA THR A 901 -50.96 7.96 -5.48
C THR A 901 -52.44 7.61 -5.39
N GLY A 902 -53.27 8.56 -4.97
CA GLY A 902 -54.72 8.45 -4.98
C GLY A 902 -55.38 9.74 -5.42
N THR A 903 -56.67 9.67 -5.71
CA THR A 903 -57.48 10.81 -6.14
C THR A 903 -58.62 11.07 -5.16
N PRO A 904 -59.01 12.34 -4.95
CA PRO A 904 -60.13 12.66 -4.08
C PRO A 904 -61.46 12.25 -4.73
N ALA A 905 -62.24 11.43 -4.03
CA ALA A 905 -63.59 11.05 -4.42
C ALA A 905 -64.63 12.10 -3.98
N LYS A 906 -64.55 12.55 -2.71
CA LYS A 906 -65.47 13.53 -2.13
C LYS A 906 -64.72 14.47 -1.19
N ILE A 907 -64.97 15.78 -1.30
CA ILE A 907 -64.23 16.80 -0.58
C ILE A 907 -65.18 17.63 0.28
N TYR A 908 -64.82 17.83 1.54
CA TYR A 908 -65.48 18.72 2.48
C TYR A 908 -64.61 19.96 2.72
N LYS A 909 -64.66 20.59 3.89
CA LYS A 909 -63.80 21.74 4.19
C LYS A 909 -62.35 21.28 4.34
N ASN A 910 -62.04 20.51 5.39
CA ASN A 910 -60.70 20.01 5.66
C ASN A 910 -60.60 18.48 5.51
N THR A 911 -61.73 17.78 5.37
CA THR A 911 -61.75 16.33 5.20
C THR A 911 -62.02 15.95 3.75
N ALA A 912 -61.41 14.88 3.28
CA ALA A 912 -61.72 14.29 1.98
C ALA A 912 -61.71 12.76 2.05
N PHE A 913 -62.51 12.15 1.19
CA PHE A 913 -62.43 10.72 0.89
C PHE A 913 -61.53 10.52 -0.32
N ILE A 914 -60.57 9.62 -0.21
CA ILE A 914 -59.56 9.34 -1.24
C ILE A 914 -59.79 7.94 -1.76
N LYS A 915 -59.69 7.78 -3.08
CA LYS A 915 -59.79 6.52 -3.81
C LYS A 915 -58.52 6.23 -4.62
N ASP A 916 -58.44 5.01 -5.13
CA ASP A 916 -57.40 4.53 -6.05
C ASP A 916 -55.96 4.59 -5.49
N MET A 917 -55.80 4.63 -4.16
CA MET A 917 -54.49 4.56 -3.49
C MET A 917 -54.19 3.18 -2.91
N PHE A 918 -55.22 2.52 -2.39
CA PHE A 918 -55.20 1.20 -1.76
C PHE A 918 -56.34 0.36 -2.33
N ASN A 919 -56.20 -0.96 -2.29
CA ASN A 919 -57.22 -1.87 -2.78
C ASN A 919 -58.14 -2.37 -1.64
N SER A 920 -57.60 -2.53 -0.42
CA SER A 920 -58.33 -3.12 0.71
C SER A 920 -58.35 -2.23 1.95
N SER A 921 -59.32 -2.48 2.83
CA SER A 921 -59.40 -1.83 4.16
C SER A 921 -58.24 -2.24 5.08
N LEU A 922 -57.70 -3.45 4.93
CA LEU A 922 -56.54 -3.96 5.67
C LEU A 922 -55.27 -3.17 5.35
N GLU A 923 -55.03 -2.86 4.06
CA GLU A 923 -53.92 -1.99 3.66
C GLU A 923 -54.06 -0.61 4.31
N ILE A 924 -55.25 -0.03 4.30
CA ILE A 924 -55.49 1.28 4.92
C ILE A 924 -55.24 1.24 6.42
N ALA A 925 -55.66 0.18 7.12
CA ALA A 925 -55.41 0.01 8.56
C ALA A 925 -53.90 0.00 8.87
N LYS A 926 -53.08 -0.63 8.02
CA LYS A 926 -51.62 -0.60 8.13
C LYS A 926 -51.03 0.81 7.96
N PHE A 927 -51.66 1.66 7.14
CA PHE A 927 -51.24 3.04 6.89
C PHE A 927 -52.08 4.08 7.64
N GLU A 928 -52.84 3.67 8.67
CA GLU A 928 -53.62 4.59 9.48
C GLU A 928 -52.68 5.54 10.25
N GLY A 929 -53.01 6.83 10.27
CA GLY A 929 -52.16 7.86 10.86
C GLY A 929 -51.00 8.32 9.96
N ALA A 930 -50.78 7.71 8.78
CA ALA A 930 -49.70 8.11 7.89
C ALA A 930 -49.88 9.54 7.34
N SER A 931 -48.75 10.25 7.18
CA SER A 931 -48.73 11.58 6.59
C SER A 931 -48.84 11.51 5.07
N ILE A 932 -49.80 12.26 4.50
CA ILE A 932 -50.01 12.38 3.06
C ILE A 932 -49.85 13.84 2.63
N LYS A 933 -49.58 14.05 1.34
CA LYS A 933 -49.42 15.40 0.78
C LYS A 933 -50.06 15.47 -0.60
N THR A 934 -50.66 16.61 -0.94
CA THR A 934 -51.14 16.86 -2.31
C THR A 934 -50.04 17.47 -3.18
N VAL A 935 -50.20 17.38 -4.51
CA VAL A 935 -49.29 18.08 -5.46
C VAL A 935 -49.29 19.59 -5.23
N SER A 936 -50.41 20.16 -4.80
CA SER A 936 -50.56 21.57 -4.43
C SER A 936 -49.83 21.96 -3.13
N GLY A 937 -49.29 21.00 -2.39
CA GLY A 937 -48.45 21.24 -1.22
C GLY A 937 -49.16 21.14 0.13
N ILE A 938 -50.47 20.88 0.14
CA ILE A 938 -51.30 20.77 1.35
C ILE A 938 -50.96 19.45 2.07
N ARG A 939 -50.63 19.52 3.36
CA ARG A 939 -50.35 18.33 4.18
C ARG A 939 -51.65 17.75 4.73
N GLY A 940 -51.66 16.45 4.94
CA GLY A 940 -52.78 15.75 5.54
C GLY A 940 -52.37 14.45 6.23
N GLN A 941 -53.37 13.79 6.81
CA GLN A 941 -53.21 12.54 7.55
C GLN A 941 -54.33 11.57 7.18
N ILE A 942 -53.98 10.28 7.01
CA ILE A 942 -54.95 9.19 6.88
C ILE A 942 -55.62 8.97 8.25
N LYS A 943 -56.95 9.03 8.30
CA LYS A 943 -57.69 8.87 9.57
C LYS A 943 -58.29 7.49 9.74
N ARG A 944 -59.05 6.97 8.77
CA ARG A 944 -59.72 5.68 8.91
C ARG A 944 -60.14 5.14 7.54
N ALA A 945 -60.15 3.83 7.37
CA ALA A 945 -60.77 3.17 6.22
C ALA A 945 -62.29 3.44 6.18
N LEU A 946 -62.84 3.59 4.98
CA LEU A 946 -64.29 3.53 4.77
C LEU A 946 -64.72 2.06 4.71
N SER A 947 -65.94 1.78 5.16
CA SER A 947 -66.53 0.43 5.10
C SER A 947 -67.03 0.07 3.70
N LYS A 948 -67.59 1.03 2.96
CA LYS A 948 -67.99 0.91 1.56
C LYS A 948 -67.71 2.26 0.87
N PRO A 949 -67.07 2.33 -0.31
CA PRO A 949 -66.42 1.27 -1.09
C PRO A 949 -65.07 0.83 -0.49
N GLU A 950 -64.66 -0.40 -0.75
CA GLU A 950 -63.35 -0.92 -0.32
C GLU A 950 -62.19 -0.15 -0.99
N GLY A 951 -61.06 -0.02 -0.28
CA GLY A 951 -59.90 0.75 -0.74
C GLY A 951 -60.03 2.28 -0.60
N GLN A 952 -61.19 2.80 -0.19
CA GLN A 952 -61.35 4.22 0.13
C GLN A 952 -61.09 4.52 1.61
N PHE A 953 -60.55 5.71 1.88
CA PHE A 953 -60.29 6.16 3.24
C PHE A 953 -60.60 7.63 3.45
N ARG A 954 -60.87 7.98 4.70
CA ARG A 954 -61.03 9.37 5.14
C ARG A 954 -59.68 9.95 5.51
N ALA A 955 -59.36 11.11 4.93
CA ALA A 955 -58.20 11.91 5.27
C ALA A 955 -58.59 13.32 5.74
N THR A 956 -57.77 13.88 6.62
CA THR A 956 -57.85 15.28 7.07
C THR A 956 -56.67 16.06 6.52
N PHE A 957 -56.90 17.25 5.99
CA PHE A 957 -55.92 18.14 5.37
C PHE A 957 -55.91 19.51 6.08
N GLU A 958 -54.82 20.27 5.90
CA GLU A 958 -54.68 21.63 6.42
C GLU A 958 -55.71 22.61 5.83
N ASP A 959 -55.98 22.49 4.53
CA ASP A 959 -56.93 23.31 3.79
C ASP A 959 -57.70 22.46 2.78
N LYS A 960 -58.72 23.05 2.18
CA LYS A 960 -59.59 22.41 1.19
C LYS A 960 -58.83 22.10 -0.09
N ILE A 961 -58.68 20.79 -0.36
CA ILE A 961 -58.12 20.28 -1.61
C ILE A 961 -59.11 20.43 -2.79
N LEU A 962 -58.62 20.30 -4.02
CA LEU A 962 -59.45 20.31 -5.24
C LEU A 962 -59.67 18.90 -5.79
N LEU A 963 -60.76 18.68 -6.55
CA LEU A 963 -61.02 17.40 -7.21
C LEU A 963 -59.93 17.02 -8.23
N SER A 964 -59.23 18.03 -8.78
CA SER A 964 -58.11 17.85 -9.69
C SER A 964 -56.78 17.51 -9.00
N ASP A 965 -56.71 17.57 -7.66
CA ASP A 965 -55.48 17.29 -6.95
C ASP A 965 -55.18 15.79 -6.93
N ILE A 966 -53.90 15.46 -7.05
CA ILE A 966 -53.40 14.11 -6.79
C ILE A 966 -52.84 14.10 -5.37
N VAL A 967 -53.33 13.17 -4.55
CA VAL A 967 -52.82 12.93 -3.20
C VAL A 967 -51.77 11.83 -3.27
N PHE A 968 -50.65 12.00 -2.59
CA PHE A 968 -49.63 10.95 -2.52
C PHE A 968 -49.09 10.74 -1.11
N LEU A 969 -48.80 9.49 -0.80
CA LEU A 969 -48.06 9.05 0.37
C LEU A 969 -46.61 8.78 -0.06
N ARG A 970 -45.64 9.33 0.67
CA ARG A 970 -44.20 9.07 0.43
C ARG A 970 -43.74 7.92 1.31
N ALA A 971 -43.55 6.75 0.70
CA ALA A 971 -42.97 5.58 1.34
C ALA A 971 -41.53 5.37 0.89
N TRP A 972 -40.79 4.58 1.66
CA TRP A 972 -39.42 4.18 1.37
C TRP A 972 -39.36 2.66 1.39
N TYR A 973 -38.93 2.08 0.27
CA TYR A 973 -38.83 0.64 0.11
C TYR A 973 -37.35 0.25 0.09
N PRO A 974 -36.89 -0.66 0.97
CA PRO A 974 -35.51 -1.12 0.97
C PRO A 974 -35.24 -1.96 -0.28
N ILE A 975 -34.08 -1.76 -0.89
CA ILE A 975 -33.62 -2.49 -2.07
C ILE A 975 -32.29 -3.15 -1.76
N LYS A 976 -32.23 -4.45 -2.01
CA LYS A 976 -31.00 -5.23 -1.90
C LYS A 976 -30.25 -5.19 -3.24
N PRO A 977 -28.93 -4.92 -3.24
CA PRO A 977 -28.11 -5.07 -4.44
C PRO A 977 -27.98 -6.53 -4.88
N HIS A 978 -27.85 -6.76 -6.18
CA HIS A 978 -27.65 -8.09 -6.75
C HIS A 978 -26.24 -8.60 -6.41
N ARG A 979 -26.12 -9.86 -5.98
CA ARG A 979 -24.85 -10.55 -5.75
C ARG A 979 -24.31 -11.10 -7.08
N PHE A 980 -23.90 -10.20 -7.98
CA PHE A 980 -23.30 -10.56 -9.26
C PHE A 980 -21.83 -10.17 -9.27
N TYR A 981 -20.98 -11.14 -9.59
CA TYR A 981 -19.53 -11.00 -9.71
C TYR A 981 -19.07 -11.87 -10.88
N ASN A 982 -18.33 -11.28 -11.81
CA ASN A 982 -17.75 -11.99 -12.94
C ASN A 982 -16.30 -11.51 -13.13
N PRO A 983 -15.28 -12.33 -12.84
CA PRO A 983 -13.88 -11.93 -13.00
C PRO A 983 -13.54 -11.78 -14.49
N VAL A 984 -12.65 -10.84 -14.81
CA VAL A 984 -12.16 -10.62 -16.17
C VAL A 984 -10.96 -11.53 -16.41
N THR A 985 -11.21 -12.72 -16.95
CA THR A 985 -10.17 -13.73 -17.28
C THR A 985 -9.65 -13.54 -18.71
N ASN A 986 -9.08 -12.38 -19.01
CA ASN A 986 -8.65 -12.01 -20.38
C ASN A 986 -7.54 -12.91 -20.98
N LEU A 987 -6.75 -13.60 -20.14
CA LEU A 987 -5.67 -14.47 -20.62
C LEU A 987 -6.19 -15.81 -21.16
N ILE A 988 -7.39 -16.21 -20.73
CA ILE A 988 -8.08 -17.43 -21.14
C ILE A 988 -9.18 -17.10 -22.17
N GLY A 989 -9.92 -16.03 -21.91
CA GLY A 989 -11.17 -15.67 -22.57
C GLY A 989 -12.28 -15.55 -21.53
N TRP A 990 -13.17 -14.57 -21.71
CA TRP A 990 -14.30 -14.36 -20.79
C TRP A 990 -15.52 -13.78 -21.51
N GLN A 991 -16.71 -14.05 -20.99
CA GLN A 991 -17.96 -13.53 -21.55
C GLN A 991 -18.49 -12.34 -20.74
N PRO A 992 -18.46 -11.11 -21.29
CA PRO A 992 -19.00 -9.94 -20.63
C PRO A 992 -20.53 -9.90 -20.68
N MET A 993 -21.15 -9.51 -19.57
CA MET A 993 -22.57 -9.13 -19.54
C MET A 993 -22.77 -7.84 -20.36
N ARG A 994 -23.69 -7.88 -21.33
CA ARG A 994 -23.99 -6.74 -22.21
C ARG A 994 -24.77 -5.62 -21.51
N LEU A 995 -24.63 -4.39 -22.00
CA LEU A 995 -25.37 -3.25 -21.48
C LEU A 995 -26.86 -3.34 -21.83
N THR A 996 -27.73 -2.73 -21.00
CA THR A 996 -29.19 -2.78 -21.25
C THR A 996 -29.62 -2.14 -22.57
N GLY A 997 -28.84 -1.18 -23.08
CA GLY A 997 -29.06 -0.58 -24.39
C GLY A 997 -28.66 -1.48 -25.56
N GLU A 998 -27.64 -2.31 -25.39
CA GLU A 998 -27.16 -3.28 -26.40
C GLU A 998 -28.13 -4.44 -26.50
N VAL A 999 -28.49 -5.04 -25.35
CA VAL A 999 -29.49 -6.12 -25.30
C VAL A 999 -30.80 -5.72 -25.97
N ARG A 1000 -31.27 -4.48 -25.74
CA ARG A 1000 -32.49 -3.97 -26.39
C ARG A 1000 -32.36 -3.78 -27.89
N ARG A 1001 -31.19 -3.39 -28.38
CA ARG A 1001 -30.94 -3.25 -29.83
C ARG A 1001 -30.94 -4.61 -30.49
N ASP A 1002 -30.21 -5.56 -29.91
CA ASP A 1002 -30.08 -6.91 -30.45
C ASP A 1002 -31.42 -7.66 -30.43
N GLN A 1003 -32.23 -7.47 -29.38
CA GLN A 1003 -33.57 -8.05 -29.25
C GLN A 1003 -34.68 -7.20 -29.90
N ASN A 1004 -34.35 -6.06 -30.52
CA ASN A 1004 -35.32 -5.11 -31.08
C ASN A 1004 -36.44 -4.64 -30.11
N VAL A 1005 -36.13 -4.53 -28.82
CA VAL A 1005 -37.08 -4.08 -27.78
C VAL A 1005 -36.95 -2.56 -27.55
N PRO A 1006 -38.02 -1.78 -27.72
CA PRO A 1006 -37.96 -0.32 -27.55
C PRO A 1006 -37.78 0.09 -26.08
N THR A 1007 -37.22 1.28 -25.84
CA THR A 1007 -37.07 1.80 -24.48
C THR A 1007 -38.44 2.16 -23.88
N PRO A 1008 -38.79 1.70 -22.66
CA PRO A 1008 -40.09 1.97 -22.06
C PRO A 1008 -40.20 3.46 -21.68
N GLN A 1009 -41.14 4.17 -22.30
CA GLN A 1009 -41.44 5.57 -22.02
C GLN A 1009 -42.94 5.77 -21.75
N PRO A 1010 -43.36 5.81 -20.47
CA PRO A 1010 -44.77 6.03 -20.15
C PRO A 1010 -45.21 7.45 -20.56
N LYS A 1011 -46.28 7.55 -21.36
CA LYS A 1011 -46.82 8.81 -21.90
C LYS A 1011 -47.13 9.87 -20.84
N ASN A 1012 -47.51 9.44 -19.63
CA ASN A 1012 -47.86 10.31 -18.50
C ASN A 1012 -46.63 10.88 -17.76
N SER A 1013 -45.44 10.31 -17.95
CA SER A 1013 -44.20 10.79 -17.31
C SER A 1013 -43.40 11.76 -18.18
N GLN A 1014 -43.74 11.87 -19.46
CA GLN A 1014 -43.10 12.83 -20.36
C GLN A 1014 -43.54 14.25 -19.99
N TYR A 1015 -42.58 15.15 -19.78
CA TYR A 1015 -42.86 16.55 -19.49
C TYR A 1015 -43.48 17.22 -20.71
N ARG A 1016 -44.46 18.09 -20.46
CA ARG A 1016 -45.14 18.91 -21.46
C ARG A 1016 -45.15 20.36 -21.00
N THR A 1017 -45.19 21.29 -21.94
CA THR A 1017 -45.46 22.70 -21.66
C THR A 1017 -46.89 22.83 -21.10
N ILE A 1018 -47.03 23.51 -19.96
CA ILE A 1018 -48.32 23.71 -19.28
C ILE A 1018 -48.73 25.16 -19.48
N GLU A 1019 -49.80 25.40 -20.23
CA GLU A 1019 -50.43 26.70 -20.36
C GLU A 1019 -51.40 26.91 -19.19
N ARG A 1020 -51.16 27.92 -18.36
CA ARG A 1020 -51.98 28.22 -17.18
C ARG A 1020 -52.88 29.42 -17.48
N GLU A 1021 -54.19 29.21 -17.41
CA GLU A 1021 -55.17 30.29 -17.51
C GLU A 1021 -55.10 31.23 -16.30
N THR A 1022 -55.40 32.51 -16.52
CA THR A 1022 -55.49 33.50 -15.44
C THR A 1022 -56.69 33.19 -14.55
N ARG A 1023 -56.42 32.70 -13.34
CA ARG A 1023 -57.47 32.33 -12.39
C ARG A 1023 -58.17 33.57 -11.83
N HIS A 1024 -59.43 33.78 -12.20
CA HIS A 1024 -60.31 34.76 -11.58
C HIS A 1024 -61.11 34.10 -10.45
N PHE A 1025 -61.06 34.67 -9.25
CA PHE A 1025 -61.85 34.19 -8.12
C PHE A 1025 -63.23 34.84 -8.12
N ASN A 1026 -64.23 34.11 -7.59
CA ASN A 1026 -65.56 34.66 -7.41
C ASN A 1026 -65.54 35.83 -6.40
N PRO A 1027 -66.43 36.83 -6.56
CA PRO A 1027 -66.55 37.91 -5.59
C PRO A 1027 -66.99 37.38 -4.23
N LEU A 1028 -66.64 38.11 -3.16
CA LEU A 1028 -67.03 37.78 -1.80
C LEU A 1028 -68.55 37.80 -1.66
N ARG A 1029 -69.13 36.67 -1.22
CA ARG A 1029 -70.57 36.54 -0.99
C ARG A 1029 -70.86 36.56 0.51
N VAL A 1030 -71.33 37.69 1.03
CA VAL A 1030 -71.70 37.84 2.43
C VAL A 1030 -73.06 37.17 2.68
N PRO A 1031 -73.20 36.33 3.73
CA PRO A 1031 -74.50 35.76 4.11
C PRO A 1031 -75.54 36.86 4.37
N ARG A 1032 -76.78 36.63 3.93
CA ARG A 1032 -77.85 37.64 4.04
C ARG A 1032 -78.17 38.05 5.48
N ALA A 1033 -78.10 37.11 6.42
CA ALA A 1033 -78.28 37.38 7.84
C ALA A 1033 -77.20 38.36 8.34
N LEU A 1034 -75.93 38.04 8.12
CA LEU A 1034 -74.82 38.92 8.49
C LEU A 1034 -74.93 40.29 7.82
N ALA A 1035 -75.28 40.36 6.52
CA ALA A 1035 -75.41 41.62 5.81
C ALA A 1035 -76.51 42.55 6.38
N ALA A 1036 -77.55 41.98 7.02
CA ALA A 1036 -78.59 42.74 7.70
C ALA A 1036 -78.15 43.22 9.09
N ASP A 1037 -77.35 42.41 9.79
CA ASP A 1037 -76.86 42.69 11.15
C ASP A 1037 -75.65 43.64 11.20
N LEU A 1038 -75.02 43.92 10.05
CA LEU A 1038 -73.87 44.83 10.00
C LEU A 1038 -74.24 46.24 10.48
N PRO A 1039 -73.38 46.90 11.28
CA PRO A 1039 -73.56 48.30 11.65
C PRO A 1039 -73.74 49.18 10.41
N PHE A 1040 -74.56 50.23 10.53
CA PHE A 1040 -74.95 51.11 9.41
C PHE A 1040 -73.77 51.60 8.56
N LYS A 1041 -72.64 51.97 9.19
CA LYS A 1041 -71.43 52.44 8.49
C LYS A 1041 -70.76 51.37 7.62
N SER A 1042 -70.87 50.10 8.01
CA SER A 1042 -70.28 48.96 7.31
C SER A 1042 -71.28 48.21 6.41
N GLN A 1043 -72.52 48.68 6.32
CA GLN A 1043 -73.55 48.03 5.53
C GLN A 1043 -73.22 48.10 4.04
N ILE A 1044 -73.34 46.95 3.36
CA ILE A 1044 -73.01 46.83 1.95
C ILE A 1044 -74.14 47.44 1.11
N VAL A 1045 -73.84 48.50 0.36
CA VAL A 1045 -74.81 49.17 -0.52
C VAL A 1045 -74.71 48.57 -1.93
N GLU A 1046 -75.51 47.55 -2.21
CA GLU A 1046 -75.67 46.98 -3.56
C GLU A 1046 -77.02 47.39 -4.17
N THR A 1047 -76.99 48.15 -5.26
CA THR A 1047 -78.20 48.50 -6.00
C THR A 1047 -78.70 47.31 -6.81
N LYS A 1048 -80.01 47.04 -6.74
CA LYS A 1048 -80.61 46.01 -7.58
C LYS A 1048 -80.64 46.49 -9.03
N LYS A 1049 -80.24 45.61 -9.96
CA LYS A 1049 -80.36 45.89 -11.40
C LYS A 1049 -81.82 46.25 -11.73
N GLN A 1050 -82.03 47.40 -12.36
CA GLN A 1050 -83.36 47.85 -12.78
C GLN A 1050 -83.94 46.87 -13.81
N LYS A 1051 -85.11 46.31 -13.51
CA LYS A 1051 -85.81 45.35 -14.40
C LYS A 1051 -86.81 46.03 -15.34
N LYS A 1052 -87.33 47.20 -14.95
CA LYS A 1052 -88.28 47.99 -15.75
C LYS A 1052 -87.52 49.09 -16.48
N GLU A 1053 -87.79 49.24 -17.77
CA GLU A 1053 -87.28 50.37 -18.52
C GLU A 1053 -87.92 51.67 -18.05
N THR A 1054 -87.08 52.62 -17.68
CA THR A 1054 -87.54 53.95 -17.27
C THR A 1054 -87.96 54.78 -18.48
N TYR A 1055 -88.80 55.78 -18.26
CA TYR A 1055 -89.16 56.74 -19.32
C TYR A 1055 -87.92 57.38 -19.96
N MET A 1056 -86.87 57.68 -19.18
CA MET A 1056 -85.62 58.23 -19.68
C MET A 1056 -84.84 57.28 -20.60
N GLN A 1057 -84.91 55.96 -20.34
CA GLN A 1057 -84.31 54.95 -21.23
C GLN A 1057 -85.10 54.82 -22.53
N LYS A 1058 -86.44 54.89 -22.47
CA LYS A 1058 -87.30 54.86 -23.67
C LYS A 1058 -87.17 56.12 -24.53
N ARG A 1059 -86.94 57.28 -23.91
CA ARG A 1059 -86.72 58.57 -24.58
C ARG A 1059 -85.31 58.68 -25.18
N ALA A 1060 -84.37 57.81 -24.80
CA ALA A 1060 -82.99 57.92 -25.26
C ALA A 1060 -82.92 57.69 -26.78
N VAL A 1061 -82.30 58.65 -27.49
CA VAL A 1061 -82.16 58.59 -28.95
C VAL A 1061 -81.19 57.48 -29.33
N ILE A 1062 -81.65 56.54 -30.15
CA ILE A 1062 -80.84 55.45 -30.70
C ILE A 1062 -80.03 56.01 -31.88
N MET A 1063 -78.69 55.94 -31.80
CA MET A 1063 -77.83 56.32 -32.92
C MET A 1063 -78.00 55.34 -34.09
N ALA A 1064 -78.14 55.87 -35.31
CA ALA A 1064 -78.30 55.07 -36.52
C ALA A 1064 -77.12 54.09 -36.73
N PRO A 1065 -77.37 52.85 -37.22
CA PRO A 1065 -76.30 51.91 -37.54
C PRO A 1065 -75.35 52.49 -38.60
N GLY A 1066 -74.06 52.59 -38.28
CA GLY A 1066 -73.03 53.12 -39.19
C GLY A 1066 -72.77 54.63 -39.10
N SER A 1067 -73.48 55.36 -38.21
CA SER A 1067 -73.22 56.78 -37.97
C SER A 1067 -71.79 57.04 -37.49
N GLU A 1068 -71.25 58.20 -37.87
CA GLU A 1068 -69.90 58.63 -37.49
C GLU A 1068 -69.72 58.67 -35.97
N GLU A 1069 -70.74 59.12 -35.23
CA GLU A 1069 -70.71 59.17 -33.77
C GLU A 1069 -70.59 57.78 -33.12
N LYS A 1070 -71.30 56.77 -33.65
CA LYS A 1070 -71.23 55.41 -33.10
C LYS A 1070 -69.86 54.78 -33.37
N LYS A 1071 -69.29 55.01 -34.57
CA LYS A 1071 -67.91 54.62 -34.91
C LYS A 1071 -66.89 55.34 -34.02
N ALA A 1072 -67.07 56.63 -33.78
CA ALA A 1072 -66.22 57.42 -32.88
C ALA A 1072 -66.28 56.91 -31.44
N ARG A 1073 -67.47 56.58 -30.91
CA ARG A 1073 -67.58 55.97 -29.56
C ARG A 1073 -66.94 54.59 -29.47
N ALA A 1074 -67.11 53.75 -30.49
CA ALA A 1074 -66.46 52.43 -30.53
C ALA A 1074 -64.93 52.55 -30.59
N LEU A 1075 -64.41 53.47 -31.42
CA LEU A 1075 -62.97 53.78 -31.49
C LEU A 1075 -62.45 54.30 -30.16
N MET A 1076 -63.16 55.25 -29.53
CA MET A 1076 -62.79 55.78 -28.22
C MET A 1076 -62.80 54.70 -27.14
N GLN A 1077 -63.76 53.78 -27.15
CA GLN A 1077 -63.80 52.65 -26.23
C GLN A 1077 -62.60 51.71 -26.44
N GLN A 1078 -62.26 51.38 -27.68
CA GLN A 1078 -61.08 50.57 -28.01
C GLN A 1078 -59.79 51.24 -27.53
N LEU A 1079 -59.59 52.53 -27.84
CA LEU A 1079 -58.42 53.30 -27.41
C LEU A 1079 -58.31 53.34 -25.88
N LEU A 1080 -59.42 53.53 -25.16
CA LEU A 1080 -59.43 53.52 -23.69
C LEU A 1080 -59.10 52.14 -23.12
N THR A 1081 -59.62 51.04 -23.70
CA THR A 1081 -59.28 49.68 -23.24
C THR A 1081 -57.80 49.37 -23.45
N ILE A 1082 -57.23 49.72 -24.61
CA ILE A 1082 -55.81 49.55 -24.91
C ILE A 1082 -54.97 50.40 -23.95
N ARG A 1083 -55.35 51.66 -23.71
CA ARG A 1083 -54.67 52.56 -22.77
C ARG A 1083 -54.68 51.98 -21.35
N ASN A 1084 -55.82 51.46 -20.89
CA ASN A 1084 -55.95 50.90 -19.55
C ASN A 1084 -55.15 49.61 -19.38
N ASP A 1085 -55.18 48.71 -20.36
CA ASP A 1085 -54.38 47.48 -20.35
C ASP A 1085 -52.87 47.79 -20.43
N ALA A 1086 -52.46 48.71 -21.31
CA ALA A 1086 -51.07 49.15 -21.40
C ALA A 1086 -50.58 49.80 -20.09
N ALA A 1087 -51.43 50.63 -19.46
CA ALA A 1087 -51.13 51.24 -18.17
C ALA A 1087 -51.04 50.19 -17.04
N ALA A 1088 -51.93 49.19 -17.03
CA ALA A 1088 -51.91 48.09 -16.07
C ALA A 1088 -50.64 47.23 -16.24
N LYS A 1089 -50.30 46.84 -17.47
CA LYS A 1089 -49.05 46.13 -17.80
C LYS A 1089 -47.81 46.92 -17.38
N ARG A 1090 -47.78 48.22 -17.66
CA ARG A 1090 -46.68 49.12 -17.25
C ARG A 1090 -46.56 49.22 -15.73
N ARG A 1091 -47.69 49.35 -15.02
CA ARG A 1091 -47.73 49.40 -13.55
C ARG A 1091 -47.22 48.09 -12.94
N ALA A 1092 -47.69 46.95 -13.44
CA ALA A 1092 -47.23 45.64 -13.00
C ALA A 1092 -45.73 45.43 -13.27
N ALA A 1093 -45.21 45.87 -14.41
CA ALA A 1093 -43.78 45.83 -14.70
C ALA A 1093 -42.96 46.71 -13.74
N LYS A 1094 -43.43 47.94 -13.46
CA LYS A 1094 -42.79 48.84 -12.50
C LYS A 1094 -42.80 48.28 -11.08
N GLU A 1095 -43.89 47.62 -10.67
CA GLU A 1095 -44.01 46.97 -9.37
C GLU A 1095 -43.08 45.77 -9.24
N LYS A 1096 -42.98 44.91 -10.26
CA LYS A 1096 -41.99 43.82 -10.31
C LYS A 1096 -40.56 44.36 -10.17
N ASN A 1097 -40.23 45.43 -10.90
CA ASN A 1097 -38.92 46.06 -10.83
C ASN A 1097 -38.66 46.68 -9.45
N ARG A 1098 -39.67 47.33 -8.86
CA ARG A 1098 -39.59 47.90 -7.51
C ARG A 1098 -39.38 46.81 -6.45
N ALA A 1099 -40.08 45.70 -6.54
CA ALA A 1099 -39.92 44.56 -5.63
C ALA A 1099 -38.52 43.93 -5.74
N ALA A 1100 -38.03 43.74 -6.97
CA ALA A 1100 -36.66 43.25 -7.21
C ALA A 1100 -35.60 44.22 -6.66
N PHE A 1101 -35.82 45.53 -6.83
CA PHE A 1101 -34.94 46.57 -6.30
C PHE A 1101 -34.96 46.61 -4.76
N GLN A 1102 -36.14 46.54 -4.14
CA GLN A 1102 -36.28 46.45 -2.67
C GLN A 1102 -35.57 45.22 -2.11
N LYS A 1103 -35.66 44.07 -2.78
CA LYS A 1103 -34.92 42.86 -2.38
C LYS A 1103 -33.41 43.08 -2.44
N LYS A 1104 -32.90 43.68 -3.52
CA LYS A 1104 -31.46 44.02 -3.65
C LYS A 1104 -30.99 45.01 -2.58
N LEU A 1105 -31.82 46.01 -2.25
CA LEU A 1105 -31.53 46.96 -1.19
C LEU A 1105 -31.46 46.27 0.18
N ALA A 1106 -32.44 45.42 0.49
CA ALA A 1106 -32.45 44.64 1.73
C ALA A 1106 -31.20 43.76 1.86
N ASP A 1107 -30.80 43.05 0.79
CA ASP A 1107 -29.57 42.23 0.77
C ASP A 1107 -28.30 43.09 0.98
N SER A 1108 -28.28 44.30 0.42
CA SER A 1108 -27.16 45.24 0.54
C SER A 1108 -27.07 45.83 1.96
N GLU A 1109 -28.19 46.22 2.54
CA GLU A 1109 -28.27 46.70 3.92
C GLU A 1109 -27.89 45.60 4.91
N GLU A 1110 -28.31 44.35 4.68
CA GLU A 1110 -27.91 43.22 5.51
C GLU A 1110 -26.38 43.01 5.46
N LYS A 1111 -25.77 43.07 4.27
CA LYS A 1111 -24.31 43.00 4.10
C LYS A 1111 -23.59 44.16 4.79
N LYS A 1112 -24.08 45.40 4.64
CA LYS A 1112 -23.53 46.57 5.32
C LYS A 1112 -23.61 46.42 6.84
N ARG A 1113 -24.75 45.97 7.37
CA ARG A 1113 -24.94 45.73 8.81
C ARG A 1113 -24.02 44.62 9.33
N LYS A 1114 -23.84 43.53 8.58
CA LYS A 1114 -22.88 42.46 8.92
C LYS A 1114 -21.44 42.96 8.94
N ASN A 1115 -21.04 43.74 7.93
CA ASN A 1115 -19.69 44.33 7.88
C ASN A 1115 -19.48 45.38 8.98
N GLY A 1116 -20.50 46.19 9.27
CA GLY A 1116 -20.49 47.14 10.38
C GLY A 1116 -20.33 46.45 11.74
N ARG A 1117 -21.08 45.37 12.01
CA ARG A 1117 -20.90 44.56 13.23
C ARG A 1117 -19.52 43.91 13.30
N LYS A 1118 -18.97 43.41 12.19
CA LYS A 1118 -17.60 42.86 12.16
C LYS A 1118 -16.54 43.93 12.43
N ARG A 1119 -16.69 45.14 11.89
CA ARG A 1119 -15.78 46.26 12.14
C ARG A 1119 -15.88 46.78 13.57
N ALA A 1120 -17.11 46.97 14.08
CA ALA A 1120 -17.32 47.38 15.46
C ALA A 1120 -16.79 46.35 16.46
N ALA A 1121 -16.99 45.05 16.22
CA ALA A 1121 -16.40 44.00 17.06
C ALA A 1121 -14.87 43.94 16.98
N ALA A 1122 -14.27 44.26 15.84
CA ALA A 1122 -12.81 44.37 15.70
C ALA A 1122 -12.24 45.63 16.36
N GLU A 1123 -12.99 46.74 16.38
CA GLU A 1123 -12.63 47.96 17.09
C GLU A 1123 -12.79 47.81 18.61
N ASP A 1124 -13.83 47.12 19.10
CA ASP A 1124 -14.02 46.83 20.53
C ASP A 1124 -13.02 45.77 21.04
N GLY A 1125 -12.56 44.85 20.19
CA GLY A 1125 -11.51 43.88 20.52
C GLY A 1125 -10.08 44.43 20.47
N GLY A 1126 -9.88 45.66 19.99
CA GLY A 1126 -8.55 46.27 19.78
C GLY A 1126 -8.33 47.63 20.47
N GLY A 1127 -9.27 48.11 21.28
CA GLY A 1127 -9.32 49.51 21.71
C GLY A 1127 -9.50 49.71 23.22
N GLY A 1128 -8.54 49.28 24.03
CA GLY A 1128 -8.43 49.76 25.40
C GLY A 1128 -8.33 51.30 25.45
N LYS A 1129 -9.37 51.94 26.01
CA LYS A 1129 -9.42 53.33 26.51
C LYS A 1129 -8.72 54.41 25.68
N ARG A 1130 -9.49 55.05 24.79
CA ARG A 1130 -9.37 56.50 24.54
C ARG A 1130 -10.77 57.13 24.57
N ARG A 1131 -11.04 57.93 25.60
CA ARG A 1131 -12.20 58.83 25.71
C ARG A 1131 -11.66 60.26 25.70
N LYS A 1132 -12.21 61.06 24.77
CA LYS A 1132 -12.06 62.52 24.57
C LYS A 1132 -10.65 63.06 24.31
#